data_AF-C0QSF5-F1
#
_entry.id   AF-C0QSF5-F1
#
_cell.length_a   1.000
_cell.length_b   1.000
_cell.length_c   1.000
_cell.angle_alpha   90.00
_cell.angle_beta   90.00
_cell.angle_gamma   90.00
#
_symmetry.space_group_name_H-M   'P 1'
#
loop_
_entity.id
_entity.type
_entity.pdbx_description
1 polymer ?
#
loop_
_entity_poly.entity_id
_entity_poly.type
_entity_poly.pdbx_seq_one_letter_code
_entity_poly.pdbx_strand_id
1 'polypeptide(L)'
;MRNYFICLFALLLLFNSVKAQIANTKHNLSASGPGTIKAFSENEICVFCHIPHDEREGTPLWNRKMPTSVYTLYDSEFIQRINYPAPSQPSEIEGQPGIVSRQCLSCHDGTVAIGDIFILRGTELGNTIIKMQGVNPDGTMPQTAVGYIGTDLSVHHPVAIEYNPNIQKNFDVGSKSVELNPVPDPPIKLYTYGGKNYVECTSCHDPHKENKKFLRVDVGNLAQDFKQTCISCHNKPGWNGSAHDTQTLTYTDPDVIKKYGEGSPVSVADLGCGNCHTPHKAQGKPLLRKIEERTCFSGVASSSNLAPCHGSGGAKDIESLLPPNRQYGHPVMEILFENVHTPLDLLYGYGSTEIDPANSKSVKFSDSKHAECMDCHNPHAVKPGTHTPPNQWYPSTVTETNNQVSNVLSGVYGVEPIWGGLWTQPSGFKTLANAQKEYQICMKCHSKWGLGNSPNFDCTTAWTSDQSGIVLTDQSCEFSPENKSAHPVVMPLNQMTGNYAPKSLDPTQLKPPWNSNVGNQTMYCSDCHGNDDETLNPKGPHGSHAMYMLKGPNKNWPADQNGRLYKVGDIFGTSSDGGTTQGLFCVNCHNLENAEVHQFKGGGRMGGGGMGGGGGMSKFVDFPCIYCHIAVPHGSPVSRLIGYSNFPQPYNYNGNSLKLTGFVKNNILRKSDARSDSWTCRCHRMGGGMGGGGGNYDFNPYP
;
A
#
# COMPACT_ATOMS: atom_id res chain seq x y z
N MET A 1 51.47 68.01 19.53
CA MET A 1 50.83 67.43 20.73
C MET A 1 49.31 67.55 20.62
N ARG A 2 48.69 66.64 19.85
CA ARG A 2 47.25 66.36 19.74
C ARG A 2 47.20 65.25 18.67
N ASN A 3 46.58 64.10 18.97
CA ASN A 3 46.25 62.98 18.04
C ASN A 3 46.64 61.56 18.50
N TYR A 4 47.22 61.36 19.69
CA TYR A 4 47.53 59.99 20.17
C TYR A 4 46.55 59.41 21.20
N PHE A 5 45.45 60.11 21.54
CA PHE A 5 44.54 59.69 22.61
C PHE A 5 43.16 59.15 22.17
N ILE A 6 42.88 59.04 20.87
CA ILE A 6 41.54 58.62 20.37
C ILE A 6 41.51 57.15 19.91
N CYS A 7 42.65 56.50 19.67
CA CYS A 7 42.67 55.09 19.22
C CYS A 7 42.56 54.05 20.34
N LEU A 8 42.68 54.43 21.63
CA LEU A 8 42.66 53.46 22.73
C LEU A 8 41.28 53.19 23.33
N PHE A 9 40.26 53.99 22.98
CA PHE A 9 38.90 53.85 23.52
C PHE A 9 37.90 53.19 22.55
N ALA A 10 38.28 53.02 21.28
CA ALA A 10 37.43 52.41 20.25
C ALA A 10 37.67 50.89 20.07
N LEU A 11 38.65 50.30 20.76
CA LEU A 11 39.00 48.87 20.64
C LEU A 11 38.46 48.01 21.81
N LEU A 12 37.60 48.56 22.66
CA LEU A 12 37.12 47.92 23.90
C LEU A 12 35.63 47.51 23.88
N LEU A 13 34.94 47.55 22.73
CA LEU A 13 33.49 47.28 22.64
C LEU A 13 33.06 46.31 21.53
N LEU A 14 33.90 45.35 21.15
CA LEU A 14 33.48 44.22 20.30
C LEU A 14 33.96 42.86 20.83
N PHE A 15 33.87 42.65 22.15
CA PHE A 15 33.64 41.29 22.65
C PHE A 15 32.15 41.00 22.50
N ASN A 16 31.72 40.59 21.30
CA ASN A 16 30.54 39.75 21.20
C ASN A 16 30.89 38.46 21.95
N SER A 17 30.57 38.45 23.24
CA SER A 17 30.51 37.22 24.01
C SER A 17 29.50 36.35 23.27
N VAL A 18 29.98 35.35 22.54
CA VAL A 18 29.14 34.23 22.11
C VAL A 18 28.74 33.55 23.40
N LYS A 19 27.71 34.07 24.06
CA LYS A 19 27.09 33.37 25.18
C LYS A 19 26.72 32.01 24.63
N ALA A 20 27.23 30.95 25.24
CA ALA A 20 26.81 29.61 24.90
C ALA A 20 25.28 29.56 25.08
N GLN A 21 24.55 29.44 23.97
CA GLN A 21 23.08 29.40 23.95
C GLN A 21 22.54 28.35 24.93
N ILE A 22 23.33 27.30 25.20
CA ILE A 22 23.09 26.25 26.18
C ILE A 22 22.63 26.76 27.56
N ALA A 23 23.06 27.95 28.01
CA ALA A 23 22.73 28.51 29.32
C ALA A 23 21.22 28.66 29.56
N ASN A 24 20.46 28.94 28.50
CA ASN A 24 19.00 29.10 28.56
C ASN A 24 18.25 27.81 28.23
N THR A 25 18.95 26.69 28.05
CA THR A 25 18.36 25.43 27.62
C THR A 25 18.21 24.44 28.76
N LYS A 26 17.44 23.36 28.53
CA LYS A 26 17.35 22.25 29.48
C LYS A 26 18.64 21.45 29.66
N HIS A 27 19.64 21.65 28.80
CA HIS A 27 20.99 21.08 28.99
C HIS A 27 21.87 21.94 29.89
N ASN A 28 21.43 23.13 30.32
CA ASN A 28 22.01 23.77 31.49
C ASN A 28 21.57 23.00 32.74
N LEU A 29 22.40 22.04 33.15
CA LEU A 29 22.17 21.21 34.34
C LEU A 29 22.70 21.85 35.63
N SER A 30 23.25 23.07 35.56
CA SER A 30 23.62 23.83 36.76
C SER A 30 22.38 24.27 37.54
N ALA A 31 22.59 24.77 38.77
CA ALA A 31 21.53 25.30 39.63
C ALA A 31 20.72 26.43 38.97
N SER A 32 21.34 27.17 38.03
CA SER A 32 20.70 28.24 37.26
C SER A 32 19.84 27.76 36.08
N GLY A 33 19.87 26.45 35.78
CA GLY A 33 19.16 25.87 34.65
C GLY A 33 17.64 26.01 34.70
N PRO A 34 16.97 26.15 33.54
CA PRO A 34 15.51 26.21 33.42
C PRO A 34 14.85 24.81 33.50
N GLY A 35 15.64 23.74 33.42
CA GLY A 35 15.15 22.36 33.52
C GLY A 35 14.72 21.96 34.93
N THR A 36 13.89 20.91 35.02
CA THR A 36 13.53 20.27 36.29
C THR A 36 14.63 19.34 36.80
N ILE A 37 15.42 18.78 35.88
CA ILE A 37 16.62 18.01 36.20
C ILE A 37 17.78 18.99 36.20
N LYS A 38 18.36 19.24 37.37
CA LYS A 38 19.49 20.17 37.55
C LYS A 38 20.17 19.99 38.90
N ALA A 39 21.37 20.54 39.07
CA ALA A 39 22.12 20.47 40.30
C ALA A 39 21.47 21.30 41.43
N PHE A 40 21.68 20.87 42.67
CA PHE A 40 21.24 21.64 43.84
C PHE A 40 22.01 22.96 44.01
N SER A 41 23.31 22.96 43.74
CA SER A 41 24.19 24.10 44.05
C SER A 41 25.33 24.33 43.07
N GLU A 42 25.60 23.40 42.16
CA GLU A 42 26.69 23.55 41.18
C GLU A 42 26.29 24.58 40.11
N ASN A 43 27.17 25.52 39.80
CA ASN A 43 26.90 26.67 38.91
C ASN A 43 27.60 26.56 37.55
N GLU A 44 28.62 25.71 37.42
CA GLU A 44 29.29 25.48 36.14
C GLU A 44 28.37 24.70 35.19
N ILE A 45 28.25 25.19 33.95
CA ILE A 45 27.28 24.65 32.98
C ILE A 45 27.90 23.48 32.22
N CYS A 46 29.14 23.65 31.75
CA CYS A 46 29.77 22.67 30.84
C CYS A 46 30.29 21.42 31.56
N VAL A 47 30.55 21.48 32.87
CA VAL A 47 31.15 20.37 33.65
C VAL A 47 30.35 19.08 33.59
N PHE A 48 29.03 19.16 33.35
CA PHE A 48 28.19 17.97 33.24
C PHE A 48 28.47 17.15 31.98
N CYS A 49 29.09 17.74 30.96
CA CYS A 49 29.37 17.09 29.68
C CYS A 49 30.87 17.08 29.37
N HIS A 50 31.56 18.20 29.61
CA HIS A 50 32.92 18.43 29.19
C HIS A 50 33.84 18.73 30.38
N ILE A 51 35.08 18.26 30.30
CA ILE A 51 36.11 18.54 31.29
C ILE A 51 36.60 19.98 31.04
N PRO A 52 36.40 20.93 31.98
CA PRO A 52 37.03 22.23 31.85
C PRO A 52 38.54 22.06 32.03
N HIS A 53 39.32 22.44 31.03
CA HIS A 53 40.76 22.50 31.09
C HIS A 53 41.24 23.85 30.56
N ASP A 54 42.28 24.41 31.17
CA ASP A 54 42.78 25.75 30.88
C ASP A 54 43.74 25.74 29.65
N GLU A 55 43.27 25.18 28.53
CA GLU A 55 44.06 25.00 27.30
C GLU A 55 43.35 25.53 26.05
N ARG A 56 44.13 25.86 25.00
CA ARG A 56 43.66 26.46 23.72
C ARG A 56 42.70 25.55 22.93
N GLU A 57 42.06 26.15 21.91
CA GLU A 57 41.08 25.52 20.99
C GLU A 57 41.41 24.05 20.63
N GLY A 58 40.48 23.15 20.96
CA GLY A 58 40.54 21.72 20.68
C GLY A 58 39.18 21.04 20.91
N THR A 59 39.08 19.74 20.62
CA THR A 59 37.87 18.94 20.91
C THR A 59 37.75 18.73 22.42
N PRO A 60 36.67 19.21 23.09
CA PRO A 60 36.53 19.06 24.53
C PRO A 60 36.44 17.60 24.95
N LEU A 61 37.14 17.23 26.02
CA LEU A 61 37.07 15.89 26.60
C LEU A 61 35.71 15.64 27.27
N TRP A 62 35.19 14.41 27.17
CA TRP A 62 33.94 14.01 27.83
C TRP A 62 34.15 13.75 29.32
N ASN A 63 33.37 14.41 30.18
CA ASN A 63 33.55 14.39 31.63
C ASN A 63 32.72 13.33 32.35
N ARG A 64 32.24 12.30 31.65
CA ARG A 64 31.37 11.28 32.25
C ARG A 64 31.79 9.89 31.86
N LYS A 65 31.44 8.92 32.70
CA LYS A 65 31.56 7.51 32.38
C LYS A 65 30.63 7.14 31.22
N MET A 66 31.18 6.45 30.22
CA MET A 66 30.39 5.88 29.13
C MET A 66 29.55 4.70 29.66
N PRO A 67 28.27 4.59 29.28
CA PRO A 67 27.44 3.46 29.66
C PRO A 67 27.94 2.18 28.99
N THR A 68 28.09 1.10 29.75
CA THR A 68 28.45 -0.24 29.24
C THR A 68 27.22 -1.06 28.83
N SER A 69 26.06 -0.41 28.76
CA SER A 69 24.78 -0.98 28.35
C SER A 69 24.87 -1.65 26.98
N VAL A 70 24.28 -2.84 26.85
CA VAL A 70 24.00 -3.46 25.55
C VAL A 70 22.62 -2.99 25.13
N TYR A 71 22.52 -2.45 23.92
CA TYR A 71 21.29 -1.85 23.41
C TYR A 71 20.51 -2.82 22.51
N THR A 72 19.19 -2.80 22.59
CA THR A 72 18.35 -3.41 21.55
C THR A 72 18.37 -2.48 20.34
N LEU A 73 18.85 -2.96 19.19
CA LEU A 73 19.04 -2.12 18.01
C LEU A 73 17.83 -2.13 17.07
N TYR A 74 17.71 -1.08 16.27
CA TYR A 74 16.67 -0.97 15.25
C TYR A 74 16.80 -2.06 14.19
N ASP A 75 15.66 -2.69 13.89
CA ASP A 75 15.49 -3.63 12.80
C ASP A 75 14.14 -3.44 12.10
N SER A 76 14.10 -3.76 10.80
CA SER A 76 12.86 -3.84 10.04
C SER A 76 13.02 -4.77 8.84
N GLU A 77 11.92 -5.31 8.35
CA GLU A 77 11.94 -6.16 7.15
C GLU A 77 12.47 -5.38 5.94
N PHE A 78 12.18 -4.08 5.85
CA PHE A 78 12.69 -3.24 4.76
C PHE A 78 14.23 -3.20 4.74
N ILE A 79 14.89 -2.96 5.89
CA ILE A 79 16.36 -2.90 5.91
C ILE A 79 16.99 -4.28 5.65
N GLN A 80 16.33 -5.36 6.06
CA GLN A 80 16.77 -6.73 5.78
C GLN A 80 16.62 -7.07 4.29
N ARG A 81 15.45 -6.81 3.70
CA ARG A 81 15.13 -7.12 2.29
C ARG A 81 15.90 -6.27 1.29
N ILE A 82 16.24 -5.02 1.65
CA ILE A 82 17.11 -4.18 0.83
C ILE A 82 18.61 -4.48 1.05
N ASN A 83 18.93 -5.39 1.96
CA ASN A 83 20.29 -5.76 2.35
C ASN A 83 21.11 -4.54 2.84
N TYR A 84 20.49 -3.72 3.69
CA TYR A 84 21.17 -2.61 4.34
C TYR A 84 22.07 -3.12 5.48
N PRO A 85 23.27 -2.55 5.70
CA PRO A 85 24.08 -2.87 6.87
C PRO A 85 23.29 -2.68 8.16
N ALA A 86 23.18 -3.76 8.95
CA ALA A 86 22.52 -3.68 10.24
C ALA A 86 23.21 -2.65 11.15
N PRO A 87 22.46 -1.93 12.01
CA PRO A 87 23.07 -1.04 12.99
C PRO A 87 24.04 -1.81 13.89
N SER A 88 25.10 -1.13 14.32
CA SER A 88 26.07 -1.67 15.27
C SER A 88 25.83 -1.12 16.67
N GLN A 89 26.31 -1.83 17.70
CA GLN A 89 26.28 -1.28 19.07
C GLN A 89 27.07 0.03 19.10
N PRO A 90 26.53 1.12 19.68
CA PRO A 90 27.30 2.35 19.82
C PRO A 90 28.63 2.08 20.53
N SER A 91 29.77 2.51 20.01
CA SER A 91 31.08 2.13 20.56
C SER A 91 31.43 2.83 21.89
N GLU A 92 32.27 2.20 22.72
CA GLU A 92 32.94 2.82 23.89
C GLU A 92 34.30 3.42 23.52
N ILE A 93 34.80 3.11 22.33
CA ILE A 93 36.13 3.47 21.87
C ILE A 93 36.04 4.76 21.06
N GLU A 94 36.86 5.74 21.43
CA GLU A 94 37.00 7.00 20.69
C GLU A 94 37.39 6.76 19.22
N GLY A 95 36.80 7.56 18.32
CA GLY A 95 36.99 7.43 16.88
C GLY A 95 36.32 6.21 16.23
N GLN A 96 35.40 5.53 16.92
CA GLN A 96 34.58 4.45 16.35
C GLN A 96 33.09 4.86 16.25
N PRO A 97 32.32 4.26 15.33
CA PRO A 97 30.89 4.54 15.18
C PRO A 97 30.11 4.43 16.49
N GLY A 98 29.21 5.39 16.71
CA GLY A 98 28.32 5.45 17.87
C GLY A 98 28.90 6.10 19.11
N ILE A 99 30.19 6.45 19.14
CA ILE A 99 30.81 7.06 20.32
C ILE A 99 30.11 8.37 20.73
N VAL A 100 29.74 9.19 19.75
CA VAL A 100 29.08 10.48 19.99
C VAL A 100 27.67 10.26 20.53
N SER A 101 26.93 9.31 19.97
CA SER A 101 25.62 8.93 20.53
C SER A 101 25.74 8.34 21.93
N ARG A 102 26.79 7.56 22.21
CA ARG A 102 27.01 6.93 23.52
C ARG A 102 27.31 7.97 24.61
N GLN A 103 27.95 9.09 24.27
CA GLN A 103 28.08 10.25 25.15
C GLN A 103 26.70 10.77 25.58
N CYS A 104 25.77 10.98 24.64
CA CYS A 104 24.39 11.38 24.97
C CYS A 104 23.69 10.31 25.83
N LEU A 105 23.86 9.04 25.47
CA LEU A 105 23.25 7.92 26.19
C LEU A 105 23.76 7.81 27.63
N SER A 106 24.93 8.33 27.99
CA SER A 106 25.42 8.41 29.38
C SER A 106 24.54 9.21 30.34
N CYS A 107 23.51 9.90 29.84
CA CYS A 107 22.41 10.45 30.63
C CYS A 107 21.06 9.87 30.19
N HIS A 108 20.88 9.72 28.88
CA HIS A 108 19.58 9.46 28.26
C HIS A 108 19.16 7.99 28.26
N ASP A 109 20.09 7.04 28.46
CA ASP A 109 19.77 5.62 28.63
C ASP A 109 19.26 5.29 30.04
N GLY A 110 19.52 6.19 30.99
CA GLY A 110 19.12 6.08 32.39
C GLY A 110 19.90 5.07 33.21
N THR A 111 21.10 4.68 32.80
CA THR A 111 21.94 3.71 33.52
C THR A 111 23.05 4.36 34.34
N VAL A 112 23.42 5.60 34.02
CA VAL A 112 24.46 6.36 34.74
C VAL A 112 23.81 7.56 35.44
N ALA A 113 24.21 7.82 36.68
CA ALA A 113 23.70 8.94 37.45
C ALA A 113 24.08 10.29 36.78
N ILE A 114 23.14 11.23 36.71
CA ILE A 114 23.35 12.48 35.97
C ILE A 114 24.45 13.34 36.59
N GLY A 115 24.61 13.29 37.92
CA GLY A 115 25.67 14.03 38.62
C GLY A 115 27.04 13.35 38.62
N ASP A 116 27.16 12.15 38.04
CA ASP A 116 28.40 11.37 38.03
C ASP A 116 29.34 11.87 36.92
N ILE A 117 30.30 12.71 37.32
CA ILE A 117 31.30 13.31 36.44
C ILE A 117 32.70 13.01 36.98
N PHE A 118 33.71 13.00 36.10
CA PHE A 118 35.08 12.68 36.51
C PHE A 118 35.74 13.84 37.26
N ILE A 119 35.70 15.05 36.69
CA ILE A 119 36.48 16.21 37.15
C ILE A 119 35.58 17.42 37.40
N LEU A 120 35.73 18.04 38.56
CA LEU A 120 35.12 19.34 38.88
C LEU A 120 36.21 20.29 39.37
N ARG A 121 36.39 21.44 38.69
CA ARG A 121 37.42 22.45 39.04
C ARG A 121 38.82 21.85 39.21
N GLY A 122 39.20 20.95 38.30
CA GLY A 122 40.50 20.26 38.33
C GLY A 122 40.63 19.18 39.43
N THR A 123 39.57 18.88 40.17
CA THR A 123 39.56 17.82 41.20
C THR A 123 38.81 16.59 40.70
N GLU A 124 39.44 15.42 40.77
CA GLU A 124 38.80 14.14 40.49
C GLU A 124 37.81 13.78 41.62
N LEU A 125 36.56 13.45 41.27
CA LEU A 125 35.51 13.23 42.26
C LEU A 125 35.47 11.80 42.84
N GLY A 126 36.08 10.82 42.16
CA GLY A 126 36.02 9.41 42.55
C GLY A 126 34.57 8.89 42.60
N ASN A 127 34.12 8.43 43.77
CA ASN A 127 32.74 7.95 43.98
C ASN A 127 31.75 9.08 44.37
N THR A 128 32.21 10.33 44.43
CA THR A 128 31.36 11.46 44.79
C THR A 128 30.63 11.97 43.55
N ILE A 129 29.31 12.11 43.61
CA ILE A 129 28.51 12.68 42.52
C ILE A 129 27.99 14.07 42.89
N ILE A 130 27.79 14.93 41.89
CA ILE A 130 27.07 16.18 42.08
C ILE A 130 25.61 15.84 42.45
N LYS A 131 25.10 16.43 43.53
CA LYS A 131 23.70 16.20 43.92
C LYS A 131 22.76 16.86 42.91
N MET A 132 21.85 16.07 42.35
CA MET A 132 20.87 16.48 41.33
C MET A 132 19.44 16.46 41.88
N GLN A 133 18.62 17.39 41.39
CA GLN A 133 17.17 17.46 41.57
C GLN A 133 16.46 16.78 40.39
N GLY A 134 15.24 16.32 40.60
CA GLY A 134 14.40 15.76 39.52
C GLY A 134 14.89 14.42 38.95
N VAL A 135 15.79 13.74 39.66
CA VAL A 135 16.34 12.42 39.32
C VAL A 135 15.75 11.32 40.19
N ASN A 136 15.95 10.06 39.80
CA ASN A 136 15.66 8.90 40.63
C ASN A 136 16.53 8.86 41.89
N PRO A 137 16.20 8.03 42.91
CA PRO A 137 17.01 7.91 44.13
C PRO A 137 18.48 7.53 43.89
N ASP A 138 18.77 6.82 42.80
CA ASP A 138 20.12 6.45 42.36
C ASP A 138 20.82 7.54 41.51
N GLY A 139 20.17 8.68 41.30
CA GLY A 139 20.69 9.80 40.51
C GLY A 139 20.46 9.71 39.01
N THR A 140 19.84 8.63 38.51
CA THR A 140 19.58 8.42 37.06
C THR A 140 18.39 9.23 36.56
N MET A 141 18.29 9.38 35.23
CA MET A 141 17.16 10.05 34.58
C MET A 141 15.85 9.25 34.77
N PRO A 142 14.76 9.87 35.26
CA PRO A 142 13.47 9.19 35.36
C PRO A 142 12.91 8.82 33.99
N GLN A 143 12.26 7.66 33.88
CA GLN A 143 11.62 7.21 32.64
C GLN A 143 10.49 8.15 32.16
N THR A 144 9.89 8.92 33.08
CA THR A 144 8.87 9.93 32.79
C THR A 144 9.44 11.20 32.15
N ALA A 145 10.77 11.37 32.15
CA ALA A 145 11.41 12.51 31.52
C ALA A 145 11.25 12.43 29.99
N VAL A 146 10.93 13.57 29.38
CA VAL A 146 10.73 13.68 27.92
C VAL A 146 11.99 13.26 27.14
N GLY A 147 13.17 13.48 27.70
CA GLY A 147 14.45 13.11 27.10
C GLY A 147 14.85 11.66 27.30
N TYR A 148 14.14 10.86 28.11
CA TYR A 148 14.53 9.48 28.36
C TYR A 148 14.41 8.63 27.09
N ILE A 149 15.52 8.02 26.68
CA ILE A 149 15.65 7.11 25.52
C ILE A 149 15.61 5.65 25.98
N GLY A 150 16.35 5.34 27.05
CA GLY A 150 16.50 3.97 27.56
C GLY A 150 17.52 3.14 26.77
N THR A 151 17.61 1.86 27.08
CA THR A 151 18.49 0.90 26.40
C THR A 151 17.84 0.22 25.19
N ASP A 152 16.56 0.43 24.98
CA ASP A 152 15.84 -0.02 23.79
C ASP A 152 15.93 1.06 22.69
N LEU A 153 16.88 0.90 21.77
CA LEU A 153 17.04 1.76 20.59
C LEU A 153 16.20 1.29 19.39
N SER A 154 15.48 0.16 19.51
CA SER A 154 14.75 -0.43 18.38
C SER A 154 13.52 0.39 17.95
N VAL A 155 13.05 1.25 18.84
CA VAL A 155 11.91 2.15 18.62
C VAL A 155 12.32 3.59 18.34
N HIS A 156 13.61 3.84 18.11
CA HIS A 156 14.16 5.16 17.80
C HIS A 156 14.86 5.16 16.45
N HIS A 157 15.03 6.34 15.88
CA HIS A 157 15.78 6.51 14.64
C HIS A 157 17.21 5.99 14.87
N PRO A 158 17.70 5.10 14.01
CA PRO A 158 18.97 4.44 14.25
C PRO A 158 20.12 5.44 14.29
N VAL A 159 21.02 5.18 15.24
CA VAL A 159 22.33 5.83 15.41
C VAL A 159 23.42 4.75 15.36
N ALA A 160 24.68 5.14 15.19
CA ALA A 160 25.77 4.20 14.91
C ALA A 160 25.48 3.31 13.66
N ILE A 161 24.66 3.84 12.76
CA ILE A 161 24.27 3.22 11.49
C ILE A 161 25.03 3.89 10.35
N GLU A 162 25.56 3.08 9.44
CA GLU A 162 26.22 3.58 8.23
C GLU A 162 25.22 4.37 7.39
N TYR A 163 25.58 5.57 6.93
CA TYR A 163 24.84 6.33 5.94
C TYR A 163 25.35 5.94 4.55
N ASN A 164 24.65 5.00 3.91
CA ASN A 164 25.00 4.51 2.59
C ASN A 164 23.87 4.71 1.56
N PRO A 165 23.93 5.75 0.72
CA PRO A 165 22.88 6.04 -0.26
C PRO A 165 22.95 5.18 -1.52
N ASN A 166 24.00 4.35 -1.68
CA ASN A 166 24.22 3.57 -2.90
C ASN A 166 23.50 2.21 -2.88
N ILE A 167 22.80 1.90 -1.80
CA ILE A 167 22.10 0.63 -1.65
C ILE A 167 20.77 0.68 -2.40
N GLN A 168 20.56 -0.35 -3.23
CA GLN A 168 19.33 -0.54 -3.98
C GLN A 168 19.07 -2.02 -4.21
N LYS A 169 17.81 -2.36 -4.45
CA LYS A 169 17.35 -3.69 -4.85
C LYS A 169 16.73 -3.59 -6.23
N ASN A 170 17.14 -4.49 -7.12
CA ASN A 170 16.65 -4.55 -8.49
C ASN A 170 15.36 -5.39 -8.56
N PHE A 171 14.50 -4.99 -9.46
CA PHE A 171 13.35 -5.74 -9.96
C PHE A 171 13.68 -6.18 -11.39
N ASP A 172 12.85 -7.02 -12.01
CA ASP A 172 13.02 -7.35 -13.43
C ASP A 172 12.87 -6.09 -14.31
N VAL A 173 12.04 -5.14 -13.86
CA VAL A 173 11.89 -3.81 -14.47
C VAL A 173 12.04 -2.72 -13.41
N GLY A 174 13.18 -2.05 -13.44
CA GLY A 174 13.52 -0.94 -12.55
C GLY A 174 14.21 -1.37 -11.25
N SER A 175 14.41 -0.41 -10.35
CA SER A 175 15.00 -0.65 -9.03
C SER A 175 14.38 0.25 -7.97
N LYS A 176 14.56 -0.11 -6.70
CA LYS A 176 14.26 0.73 -5.53
C LYS A 176 15.55 0.97 -4.75
N SER A 177 15.88 2.22 -4.51
CA SER A 177 16.99 2.58 -3.62
C SER A 177 16.55 2.53 -2.15
N VAL A 178 17.50 2.70 -1.25
CA VAL A 178 17.24 2.94 0.18
C VAL A 178 16.66 4.33 0.48
N GLU A 179 16.34 5.10 -0.57
CA GLU A 179 15.65 6.39 -0.45
C GLU A 179 16.42 7.41 0.42
N LEU A 180 17.74 7.43 0.27
CA LEU A 180 18.65 8.41 0.87
C LEU A 180 19.19 9.38 -0.18
N ASN A 181 19.39 10.63 0.23
CA ASN A 181 20.12 11.62 -0.55
C ASN A 181 21.60 11.20 -0.64
N PRO A 182 22.30 11.45 -1.76
CA PRO A 182 23.74 11.22 -1.85
C PRO A 182 24.54 11.95 -0.76
N VAL A 183 24.11 13.18 -0.43
CA VAL A 183 24.66 14.01 0.63
C VAL A 183 23.49 14.66 1.36
N PRO A 184 23.46 14.65 2.71
CA PRO A 184 22.43 15.36 3.45
C PRO A 184 22.49 16.88 3.26
N ASP A 185 21.33 17.52 3.21
CA ASP A 185 21.26 18.98 3.17
C ASP A 185 21.75 19.58 4.50
N PRO A 186 22.56 20.66 4.47
CA PRO A 186 22.87 21.41 5.68
C PRO A 186 21.60 21.91 6.37
N PRO A 187 21.56 21.99 7.70
CA PRO A 187 22.66 21.86 8.65
C PRO A 187 22.90 20.44 9.19
N ILE A 188 22.31 19.40 8.60
CA ILE A 188 22.56 18.01 9.01
C ILE A 188 24.03 17.66 8.82
N LYS A 189 24.59 16.86 9.75
CA LYS A 189 25.98 16.43 9.71
C LYS A 189 26.07 14.91 9.81
N LEU A 190 27.02 14.32 9.09
CA LEU A 190 27.41 12.92 9.24
C LEU A 190 28.78 12.84 9.91
N TYR A 191 29.06 11.69 10.52
CA TYR A 191 30.33 11.41 11.17
C TYR A 191 31.12 10.39 10.37
N THR A 192 32.38 10.69 10.06
CA THR A 192 33.21 9.81 9.23
C THR A 192 34.10 8.94 10.11
N TYR A 193 33.95 7.62 9.99
CA TYR A 193 34.76 6.61 10.66
C TYR A 193 35.25 5.60 9.64
N GLY A 194 36.57 5.35 9.58
CA GLY A 194 37.14 4.37 8.65
C GLY A 194 36.79 4.61 7.17
N GLY A 195 36.60 5.88 6.76
CA GLY A 195 36.22 6.26 5.40
C GLY A 195 34.73 6.10 5.06
N LYS A 196 33.89 5.70 6.02
CA LYS A 196 32.43 5.60 5.88
C LYS A 196 31.74 6.68 6.71
N ASN A 197 30.56 7.11 6.27
CA ASN A 197 29.74 8.08 7.00
C ASN A 197 28.72 7.37 7.87
N TYR A 198 28.41 7.95 9.03
CA TYR A 198 27.49 7.41 10.02
C TYR A 198 26.55 8.49 10.56
N VAL A 199 25.37 8.05 10.96
CA VAL A 199 24.39 8.88 11.68
C VAL A 199 24.61 8.74 13.18
N GLU A 200 24.67 9.88 13.88
CA GLU A 200 24.79 9.98 15.34
C GLU A 200 23.64 10.84 15.90
N CYS A 201 23.42 10.84 17.22
CA CYS A 201 22.43 11.73 17.86
C CYS A 201 22.61 13.20 17.43
N THR A 202 23.86 13.63 17.33
CA THR A 202 24.25 14.99 16.95
C THR A 202 24.25 15.25 15.45
N SER A 203 23.87 14.27 14.62
CA SER A 203 23.54 14.50 13.21
C SER A 203 22.30 15.37 13.08
N CYS A 204 21.31 15.15 13.95
CA CYS A 204 20.04 15.88 13.98
C CYS A 204 20.00 16.91 15.11
N HIS A 205 20.66 16.64 16.25
CA HIS A 205 20.65 17.52 17.41
C HIS A 205 21.93 18.36 17.55
N ASP A 206 21.79 19.58 18.03
CA ASP A 206 22.88 20.40 18.56
C ASP A 206 22.57 20.78 20.01
N PRO A 207 23.19 20.12 21.01
CA PRO A 207 22.87 20.34 22.41
C PRO A 207 23.18 21.76 22.88
N HIS A 208 23.97 22.53 22.11
CA HIS A 208 24.33 23.90 22.43
C HIS A 208 23.32 24.93 21.93
N LYS A 209 22.39 24.53 21.06
CA LYS A 209 21.45 25.45 20.41
C LYS A 209 20.21 25.68 21.27
N GLU A 210 19.82 26.94 21.42
CA GLU A 210 18.57 27.32 22.08
C GLU A 210 17.42 27.35 21.06
N ASN A 211 16.90 26.17 20.73
CA ASN A 211 15.75 26.06 19.84
C ASN A 211 14.86 24.84 20.15
N LYS A 212 13.86 24.61 19.29
CA LYS A 212 12.89 23.53 19.47
C LYS A 212 13.59 22.19 19.37
N LYS A 213 13.54 21.43 20.47
CA LYS A 213 14.12 20.08 20.59
C LYS A 213 15.61 19.99 20.23
N PHE A 214 16.36 21.09 20.31
CA PHE A 214 17.79 21.10 19.96
C PHE A 214 18.06 20.72 18.50
N LEU A 215 17.12 20.90 17.58
CA LEU A 215 17.30 20.46 16.20
C LEU A 215 18.32 21.34 15.47
N ARG A 216 19.18 20.73 14.64
CA ARG A 216 20.07 21.49 13.75
C ARG A 216 19.26 22.33 12.77
N VAL A 217 18.29 21.69 12.12
CA VAL A 217 17.27 22.33 11.29
C VAL A 217 16.41 23.24 12.15
N ASP A 218 16.15 24.45 11.66
CA ASP A 218 15.42 25.49 12.38
C ASP A 218 14.87 26.50 11.37
N VAL A 219 13.83 26.08 10.65
CA VAL A 219 13.27 26.79 9.50
C VAL A 219 11.90 27.39 9.77
N GLY A 220 11.24 27.01 10.87
CA GLY A 220 9.97 27.61 11.26
C GLY A 220 9.40 27.05 12.56
N ASN A 221 8.19 26.50 12.55
CA ASN A 221 7.68 25.78 13.73
C ASN A 221 8.21 24.33 13.79
N LEU A 222 7.90 23.60 14.86
CA LEU A 222 8.37 22.21 15.02
C LEU A 222 7.87 21.27 13.90
N ALA A 223 6.69 21.53 13.30
CA ALA A 223 6.18 20.76 12.17
C ALA A 223 7.11 20.88 10.94
N GLN A 224 7.46 22.11 10.59
CA GLN A 224 8.32 22.43 9.45
C GLN A 224 9.75 21.92 9.66
N ASP A 225 10.28 22.07 10.88
CA ASP A 225 11.58 21.51 11.25
C ASP A 225 11.61 19.99 11.16
N PHE A 226 10.55 19.32 11.59
CA PHE A 226 10.44 17.87 11.48
C PHE A 226 10.51 17.45 10.01
N LYS A 227 9.63 18.00 9.17
CA LYS A 227 9.60 17.71 7.73
C LYS A 227 10.96 17.95 7.09
N GLN A 228 11.55 19.11 7.34
CA GLN A 228 12.83 19.51 6.76
C GLN A 228 13.99 18.63 7.24
N THR A 229 14.02 18.22 8.51
CA THR A 229 15.02 17.28 9.04
C THR A 229 15.00 15.95 8.30
N CYS A 230 13.81 15.39 8.06
CA CYS A 230 13.66 14.11 7.37
C CYS A 230 14.12 14.20 5.91
N ILE A 231 13.62 15.18 5.15
CA ILE A 231 13.92 15.31 3.72
C ILE A 231 15.35 15.76 3.43
N SER A 232 16.06 16.32 4.42
CA SER A 232 17.49 16.59 4.31
C SER A 232 18.30 15.30 4.10
N CYS A 233 17.86 14.16 4.65
CA CYS A 233 18.53 12.87 4.45
C CYS A 233 17.78 11.93 3.50
N HIS A 234 16.44 11.96 3.52
CA HIS A 234 15.61 11.00 2.79
C HIS A 234 15.03 11.58 1.51
N ASN A 235 15.22 10.86 0.41
CA ASN A 235 14.59 11.16 -0.87
C ASN A 235 13.52 10.12 -1.18
N LYS A 236 12.26 10.44 -0.88
CA LYS A 236 11.11 9.57 -1.16
C LYS A 236 10.61 9.83 -2.59
N PRO A 237 10.79 8.90 -3.55
CA PRO A 237 10.35 9.11 -4.92
C PRO A 237 8.84 9.35 -4.98
N GLY A 238 8.43 10.44 -5.64
CA GLY A 238 7.02 10.83 -5.76
C GLY A 238 6.48 11.72 -4.64
N TRP A 239 7.27 12.00 -3.59
CA TRP A 239 6.84 12.85 -2.46
C TRP A 239 6.45 14.26 -2.88
N ASN A 240 7.31 14.93 -3.64
CA ASN A 240 7.04 16.29 -4.10
C ASN A 240 5.79 16.32 -4.99
N GLY A 241 4.77 17.07 -4.57
CA GLY A 241 3.49 17.15 -5.27
C GLY A 241 2.54 15.97 -4.98
N SER A 242 2.87 15.10 -4.03
CA SER A 242 1.93 14.09 -3.52
C SER A 242 0.76 14.73 -2.77
N ALA A 243 -0.31 13.96 -2.56
CA ALA A 243 -1.47 14.41 -1.81
C ALA A 243 -1.09 14.79 -0.37
N HIS A 244 -0.17 14.06 0.28
CA HIS A 244 0.25 14.33 1.66
C HIS A 244 1.28 15.46 1.78
N ASP A 245 2.02 15.76 0.71
CA ASP A 245 2.97 16.88 0.69
C ASP A 245 2.28 18.23 0.43
N THR A 246 1.12 18.22 -0.25
CA THR A 246 0.44 19.42 -0.73
C THR A 246 -0.89 19.73 -0.01
N GLN A 247 -1.34 18.86 0.90
CA GLN A 247 -2.62 19.02 1.60
C GLN A 247 -2.59 20.19 2.60
N THR A 248 -3.39 21.23 2.32
CA THR A 248 -3.45 22.46 3.11
C THR A 248 -4.46 22.42 4.26
N LEU A 249 -5.24 21.33 4.41
CA LEU A 249 -6.13 21.14 5.55
C LEU A 249 -5.35 21.24 6.87
N THR A 250 -5.86 22.06 7.79
CA THR A 250 -5.26 22.33 9.10
C THR A 250 -5.87 21.47 10.20
N TYR A 251 -5.02 21.09 11.16
CA TYR A 251 -5.46 20.40 12.37
C TYR A 251 -6.25 21.35 13.27
N THR A 252 -7.33 20.83 13.85
CA THR A 252 -8.13 21.52 14.87
C THR A 252 -7.79 21.07 16.29
N ASP A 253 -7.03 19.97 16.44
CA ASP A 253 -6.59 19.43 17.72
C ASP A 253 -5.65 20.42 18.45
N PRO A 254 -6.02 20.90 19.67
CA PRO A 254 -5.21 21.84 20.43
C PRO A 254 -3.82 21.32 20.82
N ASP A 255 -3.66 20.03 21.05
CA ASP A 255 -2.37 19.42 21.40
C ASP A 255 -1.44 19.36 20.20
N VAL A 256 -1.97 19.11 19.00
CA VAL A 256 -1.21 19.15 17.74
C VAL A 256 -0.74 20.58 17.47
N ILE A 257 -1.64 21.56 17.56
CA ILE A 257 -1.34 22.98 17.39
C ILE A 257 -0.28 23.44 18.39
N LYS A 258 -0.44 23.09 19.68
CA LYS A 258 0.49 23.48 20.73
C LYS A 258 1.86 22.83 20.54
N LYS A 259 1.90 21.54 20.21
CA LYS A 259 3.15 20.78 20.13
C LYS A 259 3.93 21.06 18.85
N TYR A 260 3.29 20.97 17.69
CA TYR A 260 3.96 21.05 16.39
C TYR A 260 3.88 22.46 15.79
N GLY A 261 2.79 23.17 16.05
CA GLY A 261 2.59 24.54 15.57
C GLY A 261 3.09 25.60 16.52
N GLU A 262 3.47 25.21 17.74
CA GLU A 262 3.90 26.13 18.80
C GLU A 262 2.86 27.23 19.07
N GLY A 263 1.58 26.86 18.97
CA GLY A 263 0.44 27.77 19.11
C GLY A 263 -0.11 28.33 17.79
N SER A 264 0.57 28.07 16.67
CA SER A 264 0.10 28.43 15.32
C SER A 264 -0.60 27.24 14.63
N PRO A 265 -1.56 27.48 13.71
CA PRO A 265 -2.16 26.43 12.90
C PRO A 265 -1.11 25.60 12.14
N VAL A 266 -1.34 24.29 12.04
CA VAL A 266 -0.48 23.34 11.32
C VAL A 266 -1.32 22.61 10.28
N SER A 267 -0.88 22.59 9.04
CA SER A 267 -1.48 21.76 7.99
C SER A 267 -0.86 20.38 7.91
N VAL A 268 -1.55 19.45 7.22
CA VAL A 268 -0.98 18.15 6.86
C VAL A 268 0.34 18.34 6.09
N ALA A 269 0.38 19.27 5.14
CA ALA A 269 1.58 19.60 4.37
C ALA A 269 2.74 20.16 5.23
N ASP A 270 2.44 20.97 6.25
CA ASP A 270 3.45 21.53 7.16
C ASP A 270 4.14 20.43 7.97
N LEU A 271 3.36 19.49 8.50
CA LEU A 271 3.88 18.40 9.31
C LEU A 271 4.51 17.28 8.48
N GLY A 272 4.04 17.09 7.24
CA GLY A 272 4.64 16.20 6.23
C GLY A 272 4.89 14.78 6.75
N CYS A 273 6.16 14.37 6.78
CA CYS A 273 6.57 13.05 7.26
C CYS A 273 6.11 12.77 8.70
N GLY A 274 6.01 13.82 9.53
CA GLY A 274 5.58 13.74 10.92
C GLY A 274 4.12 13.34 11.10
N ASN A 275 3.33 13.27 10.02
CA ASN A 275 1.98 12.73 10.03
C ASN A 275 1.95 11.23 10.37
N CYS A 276 2.91 10.49 9.82
CA CYS A 276 2.97 9.04 9.93
C CYS A 276 4.13 8.56 10.78
N HIS A 277 5.28 9.23 10.67
CA HIS A 277 6.52 8.79 11.32
C HIS A 277 6.78 9.50 12.64
N THR A 278 7.51 8.82 13.53
CA THR A 278 8.11 9.44 14.71
C THR A 278 9.54 8.94 14.93
N PRO A 279 10.52 9.83 15.13
CA PRO A 279 11.92 9.43 15.26
C PRO A 279 12.23 8.77 16.61
N HIS A 280 11.33 8.86 17.59
CA HIS A 280 11.58 8.32 18.94
C HIS A 280 10.30 7.70 19.49
N LYS A 281 10.43 6.51 20.09
CA LYS A 281 9.34 5.75 20.71
C LYS A 281 8.22 5.41 19.70
N ALA A 282 8.63 4.98 18.51
CA ALA A 282 7.73 4.46 17.48
C ALA A 282 7.02 3.18 17.96
N GLN A 283 5.81 2.95 17.45
CA GLN A 283 5.04 1.73 17.73
C GLN A 283 5.03 0.77 16.54
N GLY A 284 5.06 1.30 15.32
CA GLY A 284 5.11 0.51 14.08
C GLY A 284 6.43 0.69 13.34
N LYS A 285 6.66 -0.10 12.28
CA LYS A 285 7.87 -0.04 11.46
C LYS A 285 7.53 0.42 10.03
N PRO A 286 8.48 1.02 9.28
CA PRO A 286 9.68 1.65 9.77
C PRO A 286 9.35 2.99 10.48
N LEU A 287 9.52 3.00 11.81
CA LEU A 287 9.32 4.16 12.70
C LEU A 287 7.96 4.86 12.53
N LEU A 288 6.90 4.08 12.32
CA LEU A 288 5.54 4.59 12.30
C LEU A 288 5.07 4.90 13.73
N ARG A 289 4.28 5.97 13.86
CA ARG A 289 3.71 6.41 15.14
C ARG A 289 2.88 5.33 15.81
N LYS A 290 2.16 4.57 14.98
CA LYS A 290 1.29 3.45 15.33
C LYS A 290 1.64 2.32 14.36
N ILE A 291 1.09 1.14 14.56
CA ILE A 291 0.99 0.12 13.49
C ILE A 291 0.35 0.74 12.22
N GLU A 292 0.64 0.17 11.04
CA GLU A 292 0.40 0.82 9.73
C GLU A 292 -1.02 1.37 9.56
N GLU A 293 -2.02 0.50 9.69
CA GLU A 293 -3.43 0.81 9.45
C GLU A 293 -3.89 1.93 10.38
N ARG A 294 -3.52 1.82 11.67
CA ARG A 294 -3.84 2.82 12.69
C ARG A 294 -3.17 4.15 12.40
N THR A 295 -1.98 4.14 11.80
CA THR A 295 -1.31 5.37 11.36
C THR A 295 -2.11 6.06 10.27
N CYS A 296 -2.62 5.30 9.29
CA CYS A 296 -3.48 5.82 8.23
C CYS A 296 -4.83 6.37 8.75
N PHE A 297 -5.46 5.71 9.74
CA PHE A 297 -6.79 6.13 10.21
C PHE A 297 -6.76 7.31 11.17
N SER A 298 -5.84 7.30 12.13
CA SER A 298 -5.98 8.10 13.36
C SER A 298 -5.05 9.33 13.45
N GLY A 299 -4.18 9.53 12.46
CA GLY A 299 -3.30 10.70 12.39
C GLY A 299 -2.36 10.88 13.60
N VAL A 300 -1.94 12.14 13.82
CA VAL A 300 -0.87 12.53 14.76
C VAL A 300 -1.29 12.76 16.21
N ALA A 301 -2.59 12.71 16.48
CA ALA A 301 -3.13 12.89 17.82
C ALA A 301 -2.90 11.65 18.70
N SER A 302 -2.84 11.89 20.01
CA SER A 302 -2.75 10.85 21.05
C SER A 302 -3.99 9.95 21.10
N SER A 303 -5.12 10.41 20.55
CA SER A 303 -6.34 9.62 20.38
C SER A 303 -6.87 9.74 18.94
N SER A 304 -7.49 8.68 18.43
CA SER A 304 -8.04 8.64 17.07
C SER A 304 -9.19 9.63 16.81
N ASN A 305 -9.85 10.09 17.87
CA ASN A 305 -11.07 10.89 17.75
C ASN A 305 -10.80 12.39 17.53
N LEU A 306 -9.56 12.85 17.75
CA LEU A 306 -9.23 14.28 17.72
C LEU A 306 -8.56 14.72 16.42
N ALA A 307 -7.95 13.81 15.67
CA ALA A 307 -7.33 14.11 14.37
C ALA A 307 -7.39 12.92 13.38
N PRO A 308 -8.57 12.34 13.09
CA PRO A 308 -8.68 11.25 12.13
C PRO A 308 -8.27 11.70 10.71
N CYS A 309 -7.55 10.83 10.01
CA CYS A 309 -7.19 11.02 8.60
C CYS A 309 -8.13 10.20 7.71
N HIS A 310 -7.96 8.88 7.67
CA HIS A 310 -8.79 7.97 6.88
C HIS A 310 -9.77 7.11 7.70
N GLY A 311 -9.85 7.34 9.02
CA GLY A 311 -10.86 6.74 9.88
C GLY A 311 -12.14 7.56 9.95
N SER A 312 -13.06 7.15 10.83
CA SER A 312 -14.32 7.85 11.05
C SER A 312 -14.11 9.33 11.43
N GLY A 313 -14.82 10.23 10.77
CA GLY A 313 -14.66 11.68 10.95
C GLY A 313 -13.46 12.31 10.25
N GLY A 314 -12.63 11.52 9.56
CA GLY A 314 -11.50 11.98 8.76
C GLY A 314 -11.89 12.51 7.37
N ALA A 315 -10.89 12.83 6.54
CA ALA A 315 -11.08 13.38 5.19
C ALA A 315 -11.89 12.44 4.28
N LYS A 316 -11.64 11.13 4.40
CA LYS A 316 -12.39 10.05 3.75
C LYS A 316 -12.35 8.82 4.66
N ASP A 317 -13.48 8.50 5.27
CA ASP A 317 -13.62 7.31 6.12
C ASP A 317 -13.60 6.05 5.26
N ILE A 318 -12.46 5.36 5.26
CA ILE A 318 -12.29 4.05 4.65
C ILE A 318 -12.38 2.92 5.68
N GLU A 319 -12.05 3.20 6.94
CA GLU A 319 -12.07 2.23 8.05
C GLU A 319 -13.47 1.57 8.19
N SER A 320 -14.54 2.36 8.08
CA SER A 320 -15.92 1.83 8.15
C SER A 320 -16.36 1.01 6.93
N LEU A 321 -15.58 1.02 5.85
CA LEU A 321 -15.89 0.35 4.59
C LEU A 321 -15.07 -0.93 4.38
N LEU A 322 -14.15 -1.23 5.29
CA LEU A 322 -13.32 -2.42 5.23
C LEU A 322 -13.98 -3.59 5.98
N PRO A 323 -13.59 -4.83 5.66
CA PRO A 323 -13.96 -5.98 6.48
C PRO A 323 -13.55 -5.77 7.95
N PRO A 324 -14.35 -6.22 8.94
CA PRO A 324 -15.59 -7.01 8.81
C PRO A 324 -16.86 -6.19 8.56
N ASN A 325 -16.80 -4.86 8.52
CA ASN A 325 -17.98 -4.00 8.35
C ASN A 325 -18.65 -4.20 6.98
N ARG A 326 -17.86 -4.59 5.97
CA ARG A 326 -18.34 -5.02 4.66
C ARG A 326 -18.02 -6.50 4.43
N GLN A 327 -19.03 -7.28 4.03
CA GLN A 327 -18.89 -8.73 3.83
C GLN A 327 -17.93 -9.08 2.68
N TYR A 328 -17.84 -8.24 1.65
CA TYR A 328 -16.93 -8.45 0.53
C TYR A 328 -15.92 -7.31 0.52
N GLY A 329 -14.63 -7.60 0.57
CA GLY A 329 -13.59 -6.57 0.63
C GLY A 329 -12.19 -7.16 0.70
N HIS A 330 -11.19 -6.28 0.62
CA HIS A 330 -9.80 -6.66 0.87
C HIS A 330 -9.53 -6.66 2.38
N PRO A 331 -8.95 -7.74 2.95
CA PRO A 331 -8.77 -7.90 4.38
C PRO A 331 -7.53 -7.15 4.88
N VAL A 332 -7.61 -5.82 4.93
CA VAL A 332 -6.51 -4.94 5.39
C VAL A 332 -6.52 -4.65 6.89
N MET A 333 -7.49 -5.19 7.62
CA MET A 333 -7.69 -4.94 9.05
C MET A 333 -7.34 -6.16 9.92
N GLU A 334 -6.63 -7.14 9.37
CA GLU A 334 -6.37 -8.39 10.06
C GLU A 334 -5.22 -8.23 11.05
N ILE A 335 -5.57 -8.08 12.33
CA ILE A 335 -4.65 -7.72 13.43
C ILE A 335 -3.45 -8.68 13.59
N LEU A 336 -3.59 -9.94 13.15
CA LEU A 336 -2.53 -10.94 13.21
C LEU A 336 -1.42 -10.71 12.16
N PHE A 337 -1.66 -9.80 11.21
CA PHE A 337 -0.83 -9.57 10.04
C PHE A 337 -0.58 -8.09 9.78
N GLU A 338 -0.59 -7.25 10.81
CA GLU A 338 -0.26 -5.83 10.67
C GLU A 338 1.26 -5.62 10.62
N ASN A 339 1.70 -4.70 9.77
CA ASN A 339 3.08 -4.21 9.66
C ASN A 339 4.08 -5.32 9.25
N VAL A 340 3.68 -6.16 8.31
CA VAL A 340 4.48 -7.27 7.76
C VAL A 340 4.67 -7.19 6.24
N HIS A 341 4.05 -6.22 5.54
CA HIS A 341 4.40 -5.94 4.16
C HIS A 341 5.34 -4.74 3.99
N THR A 342 6.19 -4.86 2.98
CA THR A 342 7.11 -3.87 2.47
C THR A 342 7.03 -3.86 0.95
N PRO A 343 7.44 -2.76 0.29
CA PRO A 343 7.50 -2.73 -1.17
C PRO A 343 8.41 -3.79 -1.81
N LEU A 344 9.25 -4.47 -1.03
CA LEU A 344 10.19 -5.49 -1.49
C LEU A 344 9.63 -6.91 -1.39
N ASP A 345 8.47 -7.12 -0.76
CA ASP A 345 7.80 -8.43 -0.71
C ASP A 345 7.50 -9.02 -2.07
N LEU A 346 7.29 -8.13 -3.03
CA LEU A 346 7.08 -8.48 -4.42
C LEU A 346 8.25 -9.25 -5.03
N LEU A 347 9.42 -9.32 -4.40
CA LEU A 347 10.52 -10.12 -4.90
C LEU A 347 10.41 -11.58 -4.46
N TYR A 348 9.51 -11.93 -3.55
CA TYR A 348 9.49 -13.22 -2.86
C TYR A 348 8.18 -14.02 -3.06
N GLY A 349 7.43 -13.79 -4.15
CA GLY A 349 6.21 -14.52 -4.49
C GLY A 349 6.44 -15.90 -5.12
N TYR A 350 5.36 -16.56 -5.55
CA TYR A 350 5.43 -17.90 -6.13
C TYR A 350 6.21 -17.94 -7.45
N GLY A 351 7.15 -18.87 -7.54
CA GLY A 351 8.05 -18.99 -8.69
C GLY A 351 9.26 -18.06 -8.65
N SER A 352 9.39 -17.20 -7.62
CA SER A 352 10.63 -16.47 -7.38
C SER A 352 11.77 -17.41 -6.96
N THR A 353 12.98 -17.10 -7.42
CA THR A 353 14.22 -17.75 -6.96
C THR A 353 14.88 -17.01 -5.80
N GLU A 354 14.39 -15.83 -5.44
CA GLU A 354 14.91 -15.05 -4.32
C GLU A 354 14.46 -15.66 -2.99
N ILE A 355 15.38 -15.74 -2.03
CA ILE A 355 15.10 -16.16 -0.66
C ILE A 355 14.83 -14.89 0.16
N ASP A 356 13.68 -14.82 0.83
CA ASP A 356 13.35 -13.68 1.70
C ASP A 356 14.31 -13.65 2.91
N PRO A 357 15.20 -12.66 3.03
CA PRO A 357 16.14 -12.58 4.15
C PRO A 357 15.45 -12.29 5.48
N ALA A 358 14.23 -11.75 5.48
CA ALA A 358 13.45 -11.56 6.69
C ALA A 358 12.83 -12.87 7.19
N ASN A 359 12.74 -13.89 6.32
CA ASN A 359 12.06 -15.17 6.58
C ASN A 359 10.68 -14.95 7.20
N SER A 360 9.93 -13.97 6.68
CA SER A 360 8.64 -13.52 7.23
C SER A 360 7.52 -13.66 6.19
N LYS A 361 6.40 -12.96 6.40
CA LYS A 361 5.15 -13.14 5.64
C LYS A 361 5.27 -12.41 4.29
N SER A 362 5.56 -13.15 3.23
CA SER A 362 5.64 -12.62 1.86
C SER A 362 4.25 -12.50 1.19
N VAL A 363 4.19 -12.06 -0.07
CA VAL A 363 2.95 -12.00 -0.88
C VAL A 363 2.30 -13.37 -1.18
N LYS A 364 2.92 -14.48 -0.74
CA LYS A 364 2.39 -15.84 -0.94
C LYS A 364 1.24 -16.12 0.03
N PHE A 365 0.12 -16.60 -0.49
CA PHE A 365 -1.06 -16.95 0.33
C PHE A 365 -0.83 -18.11 1.29
N SER A 366 0.18 -18.96 1.02
CA SER A 366 0.62 -20.00 1.95
C SER A 366 1.25 -19.44 3.23
N ASP A 367 1.78 -18.21 3.17
CA ASP A 367 2.47 -17.58 4.29
C ASP A 367 1.45 -16.76 5.11
N SER A 368 0.64 -15.97 4.42
CA SER A 368 -0.47 -15.21 5.00
C SER A 368 -1.49 -14.76 3.95
N LYS A 369 -2.80 -14.92 4.21
CA LYS A 369 -3.90 -14.53 3.32
C LYS A 369 -4.43 -13.12 3.64
N HIS A 370 -3.57 -12.12 3.63
CA HIS A 370 -3.92 -10.74 3.99
C HIS A 370 -3.45 -9.74 2.92
N ALA A 371 -3.78 -8.48 3.11
CA ALA A 371 -3.24 -7.36 2.34
C ALA A 371 -3.03 -6.18 3.30
N GLU A 372 -2.18 -5.24 2.96
CA GLU A 372 -1.98 -3.98 3.71
C GLU A 372 -2.32 -2.76 2.83
N CYS A 373 -2.45 -1.58 3.43
CA CYS A 373 -2.69 -0.36 2.66
C CYS A 373 -1.56 -0.12 1.64
N MET A 374 -0.32 -0.40 2.03
CA MET A 374 0.85 -0.25 1.16
C MET A 374 0.95 -1.27 0.01
N ASP A 375 0.09 -2.29 -0.04
CA ASP A 375 -0.02 -3.16 -1.20
C ASP A 375 -0.65 -2.46 -2.40
N CYS A 376 -1.60 -1.58 -2.15
CA CYS A 376 -2.36 -0.90 -3.21
C CYS A 376 -2.01 0.58 -3.32
N HIS A 377 -1.48 1.18 -2.27
CA HIS A 377 -1.14 2.60 -2.23
C HIS A 377 0.32 2.84 -1.89
N ASN A 378 0.90 3.88 -2.46
CA ASN A 378 2.17 4.42 -1.98
C ASN A 378 1.88 5.75 -1.31
N PRO A 379 1.88 5.83 0.04
CA PRO A 379 1.51 7.06 0.75
C PRO A 379 2.48 8.22 0.48
N HIS A 380 3.69 7.93 -0.03
CA HIS A 380 4.64 8.95 -0.46
C HIS A 380 4.39 9.44 -1.89
N ALA A 381 3.76 8.66 -2.77
CA ALA A 381 3.65 8.98 -4.19
C ALA A 381 2.20 9.20 -4.70
N VAL A 382 1.21 8.89 -3.85
CA VAL A 382 -0.21 9.10 -4.12
C VAL A 382 -0.48 10.57 -4.48
N LYS A 383 -1.27 10.81 -5.54
CA LYS A 383 -1.63 12.15 -6.02
C LYS A 383 -3.14 12.35 -6.04
N PRO A 384 -3.63 13.59 -5.94
CA PRO A 384 -5.05 13.88 -6.11
C PRO A 384 -5.58 13.45 -7.49
N GLY A 385 -6.81 12.96 -7.52
CA GLY A 385 -7.54 12.60 -8.74
C GLY A 385 -7.75 11.10 -8.91
N THR A 386 -8.95 10.72 -9.35
CA THR A 386 -9.33 9.35 -9.71
C THR A 386 -9.34 9.18 -11.22
N HIS A 387 -9.26 7.95 -11.73
CA HIS A 387 -9.45 7.68 -13.17
C HIS A 387 -10.90 7.90 -13.64
N THR A 388 -11.83 8.03 -12.71
CA THR A 388 -13.25 8.32 -12.98
C THR A 388 -13.64 9.73 -12.52
N PRO A 389 -14.42 10.49 -13.31
CA PRO A 389 -14.93 11.80 -12.89
C PRO A 389 -15.86 11.73 -11.66
N PRO A 390 -16.12 12.86 -10.96
CA PRO A 390 -17.14 12.94 -9.93
C PRO A 390 -18.51 12.46 -10.46
N ASN A 391 -19.27 11.73 -9.64
CA ASN A 391 -20.60 11.18 -9.95
C ASN A 391 -20.67 10.14 -11.09
N GLN A 392 -19.54 9.63 -11.56
CA GLN A 392 -19.47 8.48 -12.47
C GLN A 392 -18.75 7.32 -11.81
N TRP A 393 -19.10 6.08 -12.16
CA TRP A 393 -18.49 4.88 -11.60
C TRP A 393 -17.53 4.20 -12.59
N TYR A 394 -17.52 4.61 -13.87
CA TYR A 394 -16.52 4.27 -14.89
C TYR A 394 -16.04 5.54 -15.64
N PRO A 395 -14.95 5.50 -16.43
CA PRO A 395 -14.43 6.66 -17.18
C PRO A 395 -15.39 7.19 -18.24
N SER A 396 -15.46 8.50 -18.46
CA SER A 396 -16.32 9.10 -19.50
C SER A 396 -15.83 8.84 -20.93
N THR A 397 -14.55 8.53 -21.11
CA THR A 397 -13.90 8.21 -22.38
C THR A 397 -13.13 6.90 -22.26
N VAL A 398 -13.09 6.14 -23.36
CA VAL A 398 -12.42 4.83 -23.43
C VAL A 398 -11.40 4.80 -24.58
N THR A 399 -10.19 4.38 -24.27
CA THR A 399 -8.99 4.41 -25.11
C THR A 399 -8.20 3.12 -24.87
N GLU A 400 -7.20 2.86 -25.71
CA GLU A 400 -6.32 1.70 -25.56
C GLU A 400 -5.50 1.74 -24.25
N THR A 401 -5.27 2.93 -23.70
CA THR A 401 -4.48 3.16 -22.49
C THR A 401 -5.34 3.34 -21.24
N ASN A 402 -6.65 3.08 -21.30
CA ASN A 402 -7.51 3.25 -20.14
C ASN A 402 -6.94 2.55 -18.92
N ASN A 403 -6.39 1.34 -19.00
CA ASN A 403 -5.88 0.66 -17.79
C ASN A 403 -4.55 1.20 -17.21
N GLN A 404 -4.09 2.41 -17.55
CA GLN A 404 -2.90 3.02 -16.93
C GLN A 404 -3.11 3.30 -15.44
N VAL A 405 -2.06 3.10 -14.63
CA VAL A 405 -2.07 3.41 -13.20
C VAL A 405 -2.58 4.83 -12.95
N SER A 406 -3.58 4.94 -12.07
CA SER A 406 -4.19 6.22 -11.70
C SER A 406 -3.34 7.00 -10.70
N ASN A 407 -3.67 8.29 -10.51
CA ASN A 407 -2.96 9.14 -9.55
C ASN A 407 -3.00 8.58 -8.11
N VAL A 408 -4.08 7.92 -7.71
CA VAL A 408 -4.18 7.31 -6.36
C VAL A 408 -3.35 6.03 -6.19
N LEU A 409 -2.90 5.42 -7.28
CA LEU A 409 -2.07 4.21 -7.31
C LEU A 409 -0.63 4.50 -7.76
N SER A 410 -0.26 5.78 -7.85
CA SER A 410 1.07 6.20 -8.31
C SER A 410 2.18 5.66 -7.43
N GLY A 411 3.25 5.13 -8.05
CA GLY A 411 4.43 4.64 -7.34
C GLY A 411 4.26 3.28 -6.64
N VAL A 412 3.13 2.61 -6.87
CA VAL A 412 2.85 1.25 -6.39
C VAL A 412 3.57 0.25 -7.28
N TYR A 413 4.08 -0.82 -6.69
CA TYR A 413 4.78 -1.90 -7.36
C TYR A 413 3.78 -2.92 -7.95
N GLY A 414 4.22 -3.74 -8.91
CA GLY A 414 3.33 -4.71 -9.54
C GLY A 414 4.04 -5.86 -10.22
N VAL A 415 3.28 -6.82 -10.73
CA VAL A 415 3.79 -7.95 -11.52
C VAL A 415 3.19 -7.95 -12.92
N GLU A 416 4.02 -8.29 -13.90
CA GLU A 416 3.58 -8.57 -15.27
C GLU A 416 3.65 -10.09 -15.51
N PRO A 417 2.51 -10.75 -15.82
CA PRO A 417 2.52 -12.17 -16.15
C PRO A 417 3.32 -12.46 -17.44
N ILE A 418 4.09 -13.55 -17.42
CA ILE A 418 4.64 -14.16 -18.64
C ILE A 418 3.61 -15.19 -19.11
N TRP A 419 2.72 -14.72 -19.99
CA TRP A 419 1.54 -15.45 -20.44
C TRP A 419 1.87 -16.86 -20.95
N GLY A 420 1.07 -17.83 -20.50
CA GLY A 420 1.12 -19.21 -20.98
C GLY A 420 0.31 -19.42 -22.26
N GLY A 421 0.00 -20.67 -22.55
CA GLY A 421 -0.93 -21.02 -23.63
C GLY A 421 -2.40 -20.79 -23.24
N LEU A 422 -3.30 -21.17 -24.14
CA LEU A 422 -4.76 -21.14 -23.94
C LEU A 422 -5.13 -21.78 -22.59
N TRP A 423 -5.79 -21.00 -21.71
CA TRP A 423 -6.36 -21.47 -20.45
C TRP A 423 -5.38 -22.15 -19.49
N THR A 424 -4.17 -21.60 -19.41
CA THR A 424 -3.12 -22.07 -18.50
C THR A 424 -2.62 -20.93 -17.63
N GLN A 425 -2.19 -21.26 -16.40
CA GLN A 425 -1.52 -20.27 -15.55
C GLN A 425 -0.23 -19.77 -16.23
N PRO A 426 0.20 -18.52 -15.94
CA PRO A 426 1.47 -17.99 -16.43
C PRO A 426 2.65 -18.90 -16.10
N SER A 427 3.62 -18.91 -17.02
CA SER A 427 4.88 -19.64 -16.85
C SER A 427 5.80 -18.99 -15.82
N GLY A 428 5.64 -17.68 -15.61
CA GLY A 428 6.35 -16.88 -14.62
C GLY A 428 5.81 -15.46 -14.59
N PHE A 429 6.48 -14.57 -13.86
CA PHE A 429 6.12 -13.16 -13.74
C PHE A 429 7.39 -12.32 -13.81
N LYS A 430 7.25 -11.09 -14.32
CA LYS A 430 8.25 -10.04 -14.17
C LYS A 430 7.81 -9.11 -13.05
N THR A 431 8.70 -8.86 -12.11
CA THR A 431 8.52 -7.91 -11.02
C THR A 431 8.78 -6.49 -11.52
N LEU A 432 7.95 -5.54 -11.11
CA LEU A 432 8.02 -4.13 -11.53
C LEU A 432 8.21 -3.24 -10.30
N ALA A 433 9.29 -2.44 -10.30
CA ALA A 433 9.50 -1.46 -9.24
C ALA A 433 8.38 -0.41 -9.19
N ASN A 434 7.74 -0.12 -10.33
CA ASN A 434 6.50 0.67 -10.41
C ASN A 434 5.58 0.06 -11.47
N ALA A 435 4.36 -0.29 -11.08
CA ALA A 435 3.31 -0.70 -11.99
C ALA A 435 3.00 0.42 -12.99
N GLN A 436 2.70 0.03 -14.22
CA GLN A 436 2.27 0.91 -15.30
C GLN A 436 0.77 0.78 -15.58
N LYS A 437 0.18 -0.37 -15.22
CA LYS A 437 -1.24 -0.67 -15.40
C LYS A 437 -1.87 -1.18 -14.11
N GLU A 438 -3.16 -0.91 -13.88
CA GLU A 438 -3.83 -1.29 -12.62
C GLU A 438 -3.83 -2.80 -12.41
N TYR A 439 -4.04 -3.61 -13.47
CA TYR A 439 -4.03 -5.07 -13.32
C TYR A 439 -2.71 -5.59 -12.74
N GLN A 440 -1.58 -4.92 -12.99
CA GLN A 440 -0.28 -5.37 -12.49
C GLN A 440 -0.21 -5.29 -10.95
N ILE A 441 -1.00 -4.40 -10.34
CA ILE A 441 -1.14 -4.28 -8.90
C ILE A 441 -2.06 -5.39 -8.38
N CYS A 442 -3.23 -5.57 -9.01
CA CYS A 442 -4.20 -6.60 -8.59
C CYS A 442 -3.61 -8.01 -8.67
N MET A 443 -2.88 -8.30 -9.75
CA MET A 443 -2.30 -9.62 -10.03
C MET A 443 -1.19 -10.02 -9.05
N LYS A 444 -0.73 -9.13 -8.15
CA LYS A 444 0.14 -9.54 -7.04
C LYS A 444 -0.54 -10.62 -6.19
N CYS A 445 -1.83 -10.44 -5.91
CA CYS A 445 -2.60 -11.33 -5.04
C CYS A 445 -3.61 -12.18 -5.82
N HIS A 446 -4.11 -11.67 -6.94
CA HIS A 446 -5.16 -12.30 -7.75
C HIS A 446 -4.63 -13.19 -8.88
N SER A 447 -3.38 -13.65 -8.77
CA SER A 447 -2.78 -14.54 -9.76
C SER A 447 -1.97 -15.64 -9.10
N LYS A 448 -1.45 -16.58 -9.90
CA LYS A 448 -0.43 -17.55 -9.49
C LYS A 448 0.70 -16.94 -8.65
N TRP A 449 1.04 -15.66 -8.84
CA TRP A 449 2.08 -14.99 -8.05
C TRP A 449 1.83 -15.04 -6.53
N GLY A 450 0.59 -14.77 -6.10
CA GLY A 450 0.19 -14.88 -4.70
C GLY A 450 -0.47 -16.22 -4.37
N LEU A 451 -1.31 -16.73 -5.28
CA LEU A 451 -2.15 -17.90 -5.08
C LEU A 451 -1.40 -19.24 -5.27
N GLY A 452 -0.25 -19.23 -5.96
CA GLY A 452 0.50 -20.43 -6.27
C GLY A 452 -0.08 -21.27 -7.40
N ASN A 453 0.42 -22.50 -7.51
CA ASN A 453 0.02 -23.42 -8.58
C ASN A 453 -1.45 -23.85 -8.42
N SER A 454 -2.18 -23.86 -9.54
CA SER A 454 -3.49 -24.48 -9.64
C SER A 454 -3.35 -25.99 -9.38
N PRO A 455 -4.21 -26.58 -8.52
CA PRO A 455 -4.23 -28.02 -8.29
C PRO A 455 -4.55 -28.84 -9.56
N ASN A 456 -5.28 -28.25 -10.51
CA ASN A 456 -5.79 -28.92 -11.70
C ASN A 456 -5.10 -28.45 -12.99
N PHE A 457 -4.01 -27.67 -12.87
CA PHE A 457 -3.28 -27.06 -14.00
C PHE A 457 -4.16 -26.18 -14.91
N ASP A 458 -5.21 -25.59 -14.35
CA ASP A 458 -6.15 -24.68 -15.02
C ASP A 458 -6.20 -23.32 -14.29
N CYS A 459 -7.28 -22.56 -14.47
CA CYS A 459 -7.46 -21.27 -13.80
C CYS A 459 -8.07 -21.38 -12.37
N THR A 460 -8.37 -22.57 -11.86
CA THR A 460 -8.89 -22.77 -10.49
C THR A 460 -7.78 -22.75 -9.44
N THR A 461 -8.12 -22.40 -8.20
CA THR A 461 -7.15 -22.42 -7.08
C THR A 461 -7.67 -23.25 -5.90
N ALA A 462 -6.78 -23.52 -4.95
CA ALA A 462 -7.13 -24.17 -3.69
C ALA A 462 -7.73 -23.21 -2.64
N TRP A 463 -7.82 -21.91 -2.95
CA TRP A 463 -8.11 -20.88 -1.96
C TRP A 463 -9.57 -20.44 -1.98
N THR A 464 -10.13 -20.30 -0.78
CA THR A 464 -11.44 -19.71 -0.53
C THR A 464 -11.25 -18.53 0.42
N SER A 465 -11.93 -17.42 0.15
CA SER A 465 -11.96 -16.27 1.05
C SER A 465 -12.65 -16.67 2.35
N ASP A 466 -11.92 -16.64 3.46
CA ASP A 466 -12.45 -16.99 4.79
C ASP A 466 -13.56 -16.01 5.22
N GLN A 467 -13.52 -14.78 4.71
CA GLN A 467 -14.51 -13.73 4.96
C GLN A 467 -15.83 -13.93 4.21
N SER A 468 -15.78 -14.32 2.94
CA SER A 468 -16.95 -14.33 2.05
C SER A 468 -17.39 -15.71 1.58
N GLY A 469 -16.58 -16.75 1.81
CA GLY A 469 -16.81 -18.10 1.31
C GLY A 469 -16.62 -18.25 -0.19
N ILE A 470 -16.11 -17.23 -0.88
CA ILE A 470 -15.92 -17.23 -2.34
C ILE A 470 -14.61 -17.95 -2.68
N VAL A 471 -14.69 -18.92 -3.59
CA VAL A 471 -13.53 -19.57 -4.20
C VAL A 471 -12.79 -18.57 -5.07
N LEU A 472 -11.49 -18.42 -4.85
CA LEU A 472 -10.62 -17.57 -5.66
C LEU A 472 -10.17 -18.32 -6.90
N THR A 473 -10.10 -17.61 -8.02
CA THR A 473 -9.54 -18.11 -9.28
C THR A 473 -8.28 -17.32 -9.64
N ASP A 474 -7.49 -17.82 -10.58
CA ASP A 474 -6.31 -17.13 -11.08
C ASP A 474 -6.70 -16.16 -12.21
N GLN A 475 -6.79 -14.87 -11.90
CA GLN A 475 -7.19 -13.84 -12.87
C GLN A 475 -6.16 -13.71 -14.01
N SER A 476 -4.89 -14.02 -13.79
CA SER A 476 -3.89 -13.98 -14.86
C SER A 476 -4.10 -15.12 -15.88
N CYS A 477 -4.62 -16.26 -15.43
CA CYS A 477 -5.04 -17.33 -16.32
C CYS A 477 -6.30 -16.92 -17.11
N GLU A 478 -7.28 -16.30 -16.45
CA GLU A 478 -8.57 -15.90 -17.04
C GLU A 478 -8.44 -14.77 -18.06
N PHE A 479 -7.58 -13.78 -17.81
CA PHE A 479 -7.35 -12.64 -18.71
C PHE A 479 -6.23 -12.88 -19.73
N SER A 480 -5.73 -14.11 -19.87
CA SER A 480 -4.65 -14.43 -20.81
C SER A 480 -4.99 -13.97 -22.24
N PRO A 481 -4.05 -13.29 -22.94
CA PRO A 481 -4.18 -12.96 -24.36
C PRO A 481 -4.48 -14.16 -25.27
N GLU A 482 -4.09 -15.36 -24.86
CA GLU A 482 -4.29 -16.62 -25.58
C GLU A 482 -5.70 -17.21 -25.41
N ASN A 483 -6.53 -16.63 -24.54
CA ASN A 483 -7.91 -17.06 -24.36
C ASN A 483 -8.80 -16.66 -25.56
N LYS A 484 -9.87 -17.42 -25.75
CA LYS A 484 -10.81 -17.19 -26.87
C LYS A 484 -11.75 -16.02 -26.62
N SER A 485 -11.95 -15.65 -25.36
CA SER A 485 -12.62 -14.41 -25.00
C SER A 485 -12.17 -13.92 -23.65
N ALA A 486 -12.19 -12.60 -23.47
CA ALA A 486 -12.05 -11.93 -22.18
C ALA A 486 -12.71 -10.56 -22.25
N HIS A 487 -12.94 -9.95 -21.10
CA HIS A 487 -13.08 -8.50 -21.01
C HIS A 487 -11.68 -7.85 -21.17
N PRO A 488 -11.58 -6.67 -21.83
CA PRO A 488 -10.29 -6.07 -22.22
C PRO A 488 -9.56 -5.37 -21.05
N VAL A 489 -9.30 -6.08 -19.95
CA VAL A 489 -8.51 -5.54 -18.82
C VAL A 489 -7.03 -5.47 -19.20
N VAL A 490 -6.44 -6.59 -19.62
CA VAL A 490 -4.99 -6.68 -19.87
C VAL A 490 -4.59 -6.00 -21.19
N MET A 491 -5.45 -6.14 -22.21
CA MET A 491 -5.21 -5.61 -23.55
C MET A 491 -6.52 -5.43 -24.34
N PRO A 492 -6.51 -4.63 -25.41
CA PRO A 492 -7.66 -4.52 -26.32
C PRO A 492 -8.02 -5.85 -26.99
N LEU A 493 -9.31 -6.11 -27.19
CA LEU A 493 -9.78 -7.38 -27.78
C LEU A 493 -9.22 -7.65 -29.18
N ASN A 494 -9.03 -6.59 -29.99
CA ASN A 494 -8.48 -6.74 -31.34
C ASN A 494 -7.02 -7.22 -31.32
N GLN A 495 -6.31 -7.00 -30.22
CA GLN A 495 -4.92 -7.41 -30.01
C GLN A 495 -4.79 -8.78 -29.34
N MET A 496 -5.87 -9.38 -28.80
CA MET A 496 -5.82 -10.72 -28.21
C MET A 496 -5.47 -11.77 -29.27
N THR A 497 -4.38 -12.50 -29.07
CA THR A 497 -3.81 -13.49 -30.01
C THR A 497 -4.66 -14.74 -30.12
N GLY A 498 -5.24 -15.20 -29.01
CA GLY A 498 -6.06 -16.41 -28.96
C GLY A 498 -7.45 -16.27 -29.57
N ASN A 499 -8.00 -15.06 -29.62
CA ASN A 499 -9.39 -14.79 -30.01
C ASN A 499 -9.57 -14.79 -31.54
N TYR A 500 -10.58 -15.49 -32.05
CA TYR A 500 -10.90 -15.53 -33.48
C TYR A 500 -11.64 -14.28 -33.95
N ALA A 501 -11.41 -13.87 -35.20
CA ALA A 501 -12.20 -12.79 -35.81
C ALA A 501 -13.68 -13.21 -36.02
N PRO A 502 -14.65 -12.29 -35.85
CA PRO A 502 -14.52 -10.93 -35.32
C PRO A 502 -14.27 -10.96 -33.81
N LYS A 503 -13.22 -10.25 -33.35
CA LYS A 503 -12.80 -10.27 -31.95
C LYS A 503 -13.67 -9.35 -31.08
N SER A 504 -14.02 -8.17 -31.62
CA SER A 504 -14.88 -7.17 -31.00
C SER A 504 -16.37 -7.50 -31.11
N LEU A 505 -17.18 -6.85 -30.26
CA LEU A 505 -18.64 -6.83 -30.40
C LEU A 505 -19.07 -5.77 -31.41
N ASP A 506 -20.32 -5.87 -31.87
CA ASP A 506 -20.94 -4.78 -32.62
C ASP A 506 -21.17 -3.58 -31.68
N PRO A 507 -20.89 -2.32 -32.09
CA PRO A 507 -21.12 -1.15 -31.24
C PRO A 507 -22.53 -1.02 -30.68
N THR A 508 -23.56 -1.51 -31.39
CA THR A 508 -24.95 -1.47 -30.94
C THR A 508 -25.22 -2.41 -29.75
N GLN A 509 -24.32 -3.37 -29.49
CA GLN A 509 -24.38 -4.32 -28.36
C GLN A 509 -23.76 -3.76 -27.07
N LEU A 510 -23.20 -2.55 -27.13
CA LEU A 510 -22.58 -1.87 -26.00
C LEU A 510 -23.30 -0.56 -25.69
N LYS A 511 -23.24 -0.16 -24.42
CA LYS A 511 -23.72 1.15 -23.95
C LYS A 511 -22.57 2.17 -23.96
N PRO A 512 -22.86 3.47 -24.10
CA PRO A 512 -21.85 4.50 -23.91
C PRO A 512 -21.17 4.40 -22.53
N PRO A 513 -19.86 4.63 -22.45
CA PRO A 513 -18.94 5.03 -23.52
C PRO A 513 -18.31 3.86 -24.27
N TRP A 514 -18.57 2.62 -23.84
CA TRP A 514 -17.96 1.40 -24.38
C TRP A 514 -18.29 1.14 -25.85
N ASN A 515 -19.32 1.78 -26.41
CA ASN A 515 -19.70 1.68 -27.81
C ASN A 515 -18.87 2.54 -28.79
N SER A 516 -17.94 3.36 -28.31
CA SER A 516 -17.25 4.36 -29.16
C SER A 516 -15.92 3.89 -29.77
N ASN A 517 -15.18 2.99 -29.12
CA ASN A 517 -13.84 2.54 -29.56
C ASN A 517 -13.72 0.99 -29.56
N VAL A 518 -14.80 0.30 -29.92
CA VAL A 518 -15.02 -1.12 -29.64
C VAL A 518 -13.90 -2.04 -30.15
N GLY A 519 -13.31 -2.79 -29.22
CA GLY A 519 -12.22 -3.73 -29.47
C GLY A 519 -10.82 -3.13 -29.37
N ASN A 520 -10.72 -1.81 -29.33
CA ASN A 520 -9.46 -1.08 -29.21
C ASN A 520 -9.29 -0.40 -27.84
N GLN A 521 -10.32 -0.40 -26.99
CA GLN A 521 -10.22 0.12 -25.62
C GLN A 521 -9.78 -0.94 -24.61
N THR A 522 -9.19 -0.49 -23.50
CA THR A 522 -9.00 -1.28 -22.28
C THR A 522 -9.93 -0.82 -21.15
N MET A 523 -9.98 -1.59 -20.06
CA MET A 523 -10.74 -1.28 -18.84
C MET A 523 -9.89 -1.51 -17.59
N TYR A 524 -10.32 -0.88 -16.50
CA TYR A 524 -9.76 -1.10 -15.17
C TYR A 524 -10.46 -2.28 -14.47
N CYS A 525 -9.77 -2.96 -13.56
CA CYS A 525 -10.43 -3.85 -12.60
C CYS A 525 -11.43 -3.06 -11.76
N SER A 526 -11.07 -1.83 -11.38
CA SER A 526 -11.90 -0.93 -10.57
C SER A 526 -13.09 -0.30 -11.33
N ASP A 527 -13.25 -0.56 -12.63
CA ASP A 527 -14.49 -0.24 -13.36
C ASP A 527 -15.62 -1.22 -12.98
N CYS A 528 -15.27 -2.46 -12.61
CA CYS A 528 -16.22 -3.49 -12.21
C CYS A 528 -16.28 -3.70 -10.70
N HIS A 529 -15.15 -3.53 -10.01
CA HIS A 529 -15.00 -3.79 -8.58
C HIS A 529 -14.84 -2.50 -7.77
N GLY A 530 -15.72 -2.29 -6.80
CA GLY A 530 -15.68 -1.11 -5.93
C GLY A 530 -16.73 -1.14 -4.83
N ASN A 531 -16.89 0.00 -4.16
CA ASN A 531 -17.91 0.16 -3.16
C ASN A 531 -19.32 0.11 -3.79
N ASP A 532 -20.30 -0.43 -3.07
CA ASP A 532 -21.68 -0.44 -3.52
C ASP A 532 -22.32 0.96 -3.56
N ASP A 533 -21.76 1.96 -2.87
CA ASP A 533 -22.16 3.36 -2.98
C ASP A 533 -20.95 4.29 -3.08
N GLU A 534 -20.47 4.52 -4.30
CA GLU A 534 -19.36 5.43 -4.60
C GLU A 534 -19.76 6.92 -4.65
N THR A 535 -21.02 7.27 -4.34
CA THR A 535 -21.44 8.69 -4.34
C THR A 535 -20.94 9.42 -3.09
N LEU A 536 -20.96 8.74 -1.95
CA LEU A 536 -20.52 9.26 -0.65
C LEU A 536 -19.18 8.67 -0.22
N ASN A 537 -18.87 7.45 -0.67
CA ASN A 537 -17.71 6.69 -0.22
C ASN A 537 -16.51 6.79 -1.17
N PRO A 538 -15.28 6.51 -0.70
CA PRO A 538 -14.11 6.37 -1.54
C PRO A 538 -14.33 5.35 -2.66
N LYS A 539 -13.89 5.73 -3.87
CA LYS A 539 -13.93 4.86 -5.05
C LYS A 539 -12.82 3.82 -5.00
N GLY A 540 -13.07 2.67 -5.61
CA GLY A 540 -12.10 1.57 -5.70
C GLY A 540 -12.46 0.38 -4.81
N PRO A 541 -11.77 -0.76 -5.01
CA PRO A 541 -12.16 -2.06 -4.45
C PRO A 541 -11.72 -2.19 -2.99
N HIS A 542 -12.30 -1.43 -2.07
CA HIS A 542 -11.98 -1.54 -0.64
C HIS A 542 -12.88 -2.56 0.04
N GLY A 543 -14.19 -2.28 0.05
CA GLY A 543 -15.22 -3.18 0.54
C GLY A 543 -16.62 -2.73 0.13
N SER A 544 -17.54 -3.69 0.11
CA SER A 544 -18.89 -3.58 -0.44
C SER A 544 -19.86 -4.57 0.21
N HIS A 545 -21.15 -4.24 0.23
CA HIS A 545 -22.21 -5.22 0.51
C HIS A 545 -22.61 -6.03 -0.73
N ALA A 546 -22.25 -5.57 -1.93
CA ALA A 546 -22.50 -6.32 -3.15
C ALA A 546 -21.49 -7.46 -3.31
N MET A 547 -22.00 -8.66 -3.63
CA MET A 547 -21.16 -9.84 -3.89
C MET A 547 -20.11 -9.53 -4.95
N TYR A 548 -18.88 -10.04 -4.74
CA TYR A 548 -17.70 -9.75 -5.57
C TYR A 548 -17.32 -8.26 -5.67
N MET A 549 -17.84 -7.41 -4.78
CA MET A 549 -17.68 -5.95 -4.86
C MET A 549 -18.19 -5.35 -6.18
N LEU A 550 -19.22 -5.93 -6.80
CA LEU A 550 -19.76 -5.39 -8.04
C LEU A 550 -20.38 -4.00 -7.80
N LYS A 551 -19.98 -3.03 -8.63
CA LYS A 551 -20.42 -1.63 -8.53
C LYS A 551 -21.25 -1.18 -9.73
N GLY A 552 -21.75 0.05 -9.66
CA GLY A 552 -22.65 0.63 -10.66
C GLY A 552 -24.13 0.48 -10.30
N PRO A 553 -25.05 0.87 -11.19
CA PRO A 553 -26.49 0.86 -10.89
C PRO A 553 -27.07 -0.55 -10.78
N ASN A 554 -26.45 -1.54 -11.44
CA ASN A 554 -26.81 -2.95 -11.35
C ASN A 554 -25.62 -3.74 -10.78
N LYS A 555 -25.83 -4.61 -9.78
CA LYS A 555 -24.74 -5.20 -8.98
C LYS A 555 -24.88 -6.71 -8.73
N ASN A 556 -25.83 -7.35 -9.40
CA ASN A 556 -26.18 -8.75 -9.16
C ASN A 556 -25.72 -9.62 -10.33
N TRP A 557 -25.06 -10.73 -10.01
CA TRP A 557 -24.74 -11.81 -10.93
C TRP A 557 -24.32 -13.07 -10.14
N PRO A 558 -24.73 -14.30 -10.55
CA PRO A 558 -25.66 -14.62 -11.65
C PRO A 558 -27.14 -14.60 -11.25
N ALA A 559 -27.42 -14.43 -9.97
CA ALA A 559 -28.76 -14.35 -9.40
C ALA A 559 -29.05 -12.94 -8.87
N ASP A 560 -30.34 -12.59 -8.79
CA ASP A 560 -30.77 -11.41 -8.04
C ASP A 560 -30.66 -11.61 -6.51
N GLN A 561 -31.03 -10.59 -5.75
CA GLN A 561 -30.93 -10.58 -4.28
C GLN A 561 -31.76 -11.68 -3.59
N ASN A 562 -32.73 -12.27 -4.29
CA ASN A 562 -33.56 -13.37 -3.77
C ASN A 562 -33.07 -14.74 -4.24
N GLY A 563 -31.92 -14.81 -4.91
CA GLY A 563 -31.36 -16.05 -5.45
C GLY A 563 -32.01 -16.52 -6.76
N ARG A 564 -32.86 -15.71 -7.40
CA ARG A 564 -33.45 -16.05 -8.70
C ARG A 564 -32.44 -15.74 -9.80
N LEU A 565 -32.15 -16.75 -10.62
CA LEU A 565 -31.25 -16.61 -11.77
C LEU A 565 -31.84 -15.70 -12.86
N TYR A 566 -31.02 -14.82 -13.41
CA TYR A 566 -31.39 -14.03 -14.58
C TYR A 566 -31.55 -14.91 -15.83
N LYS A 567 -32.62 -14.69 -16.57
CA LYS A 567 -33.02 -15.48 -17.74
C LYS A 567 -33.02 -14.66 -19.01
N VAL A 568 -32.95 -15.32 -20.17
CA VAL A 568 -33.03 -14.64 -21.47
C VAL A 568 -34.32 -13.85 -21.64
N GLY A 569 -35.45 -14.37 -21.14
CA GLY A 569 -36.75 -13.71 -21.20
C GLY A 569 -36.81 -12.40 -20.43
N ASP A 570 -35.97 -12.22 -19.40
CA ASP A 570 -35.88 -11.00 -18.60
C ASP A 570 -35.46 -9.79 -19.46
N ILE A 571 -34.69 -10.02 -20.53
CA ILE A 571 -34.21 -8.99 -21.47
C ILE A 571 -35.38 -8.37 -22.23
N PHE A 572 -36.42 -9.16 -22.54
CA PHE A 572 -37.55 -8.74 -23.37
C PHE A 572 -38.87 -8.65 -22.60
N GLY A 573 -38.86 -8.81 -21.27
CA GLY A 573 -40.07 -8.84 -20.45
C GLY A 573 -40.99 -10.02 -20.75
N THR A 574 -40.41 -11.17 -21.14
CA THR A 574 -41.15 -12.37 -21.56
C THR A 574 -40.90 -13.58 -20.65
N SER A 575 -40.12 -13.43 -19.58
CA SER A 575 -39.88 -14.50 -18.61
C SER A 575 -41.20 -14.94 -17.98
N SER A 576 -41.39 -16.25 -17.80
CA SER A 576 -42.64 -16.81 -17.27
C SER A 576 -42.91 -16.44 -15.82
N ASP A 577 -41.86 -16.09 -15.06
CA ASP A 577 -41.93 -15.63 -13.68
C ASP A 577 -42.07 -14.11 -13.55
N GLY A 578 -42.19 -13.38 -14.67
CA GLY A 578 -42.27 -11.91 -14.67
C GLY A 578 -40.95 -11.21 -14.35
N GLY A 579 -39.83 -11.93 -14.38
CA GLY A 579 -38.49 -11.37 -14.15
C GLY A 579 -38.09 -10.26 -15.14
N THR A 580 -37.16 -9.42 -14.70
CA THR A 580 -36.60 -8.30 -15.47
C THR A 580 -35.07 -8.27 -15.34
N THR A 581 -34.41 -7.48 -16.20
CA THR A 581 -32.95 -7.23 -16.10
C THR A 581 -32.58 -6.24 -15.01
N GLN A 582 -33.53 -5.78 -14.18
CA GLN A 582 -33.21 -4.88 -13.07
C GLN A 582 -32.23 -5.54 -12.11
N GLY A 583 -31.12 -4.86 -11.83
CA GLY A 583 -30.05 -5.36 -10.98
C GLY A 583 -29.03 -6.25 -11.68
N LEU A 584 -29.26 -6.70 -12.93
CA LEU A 584 -28.31 -7.53 -13.68
C LEU A 584 -27.04 -6.73 -14.04
N PHE A 585 -25.89 -7.13 -13.48
CA PHE A 585 -24.63 -6.39 -13.67
C PHE A 585 -24.26 -6.17 -15.15
N CYS A 586 -24.50 -7.18 -16.02
CA CYS A 586 -24.15 -7.13 -17.43
C CYS A 586 -24.78 -5.95 -18.19
N VAL A 587 -26.01 -5.53 -17.82
CA VAL A 587 -26.71 -4.44 -18.51
C VAL A 587 -26.15 -3.05 -18.17
N ASN A 588 -25.15 -2.97 -17.28
CA ASN A 588 -24.41 -1.73 -17.10
C ASN A 588 -23.63 -1.33 -18.37
N CYS A 589 -23.04 -2.32 -19.06
CA CYS A 589 -22.14 -2.08 -20.20
C CYS A 589 -22.69 -2.63 -21.51
N HIS A 590 -23.56 -3.65 -21.45
CA HIS A 590 -24.12 -4.29 -22.64
C HIS A 590 -25.55 -3.82 -22.92
N ASN A 591 -25.83 -3.63 -24.21
CA ASN A 591 -27.19 -3.60 -24.72
C ASN A 591 -27.57 -5.00 -25.20
N LEU A 592 -28.18 -5.78 -24.30
CA LEU A 592 -28.52 -7.18 -24.55
C LEU A 592 -29.66 -7.36 -25.56
N GLU A 593 -30.47 -6.32 -25.81
CA GLU A 593 -31.57 -6.37 -26.78
C GLU A 593 -31.05 -6.47 -28.22
N ASN A 594 -29.83 -6.00 -28.49
CA ASN A 594 -29.20 -5.97 -29.81
C ASN A 594 -28.29 -7.18 -30.08
N ALA A 595 -28.23 -8.14 -29.16
CA ALA A 595 -27.54 -9.39 -29.40
C ALA A 595 -28.49 -10.37 -30.10
N GLU A 596 -28.25 -10.67 -31.38
CA GLU A 596 -29.11 -11.56 -32.19
C GLU A 596 -29.42 -12.91 -31.50
N VAL A 597 -28.46 -13.48 -30.76
CA VAL A 597 -28.65 -14.72 -30.00
C VAL A 597 -29.55 -14.61 -28.78
N HIS A 598 -29.80 -13.40 -28.29
CA HIS A 598 -30.80 -13.18 -27.24
C HIS A 598 -32.17 -12.89 -27.85
N GLN A 599 -32.22 -12.34 -29.07
CA GLN A 599 -33.45 -11.96 -29.79
C GLN A 599 -34.29 -13.14 -30.31
N PHE A 600 -34.25 -14.33 -29.70
CA PHE A 600 -35.25 -15.38 -29.95
C PHE A 600 -36.62 -14.95 -29.41
N LYS A 601 -37.22 -13.92 -30.04
CA LYS A 601 -38.55 -13.36 -29.79
C LYS A 601 -39.57 -14.32 -30.36
N GLY A 602 -39.78 -15.43 -29.64
CA GLY A 602 -40.67 -16.48 -30.09
C GLY A 602 -41.38 -17.15 -28.94
N GLY A 603 -42.51 -16.58 -28.53
CA GLY A 603 -43.64 -17.35 -27.99
C GLY A 603 -44.30 -18.25 -29.04
N GLY A 604 -43.68 -18.42 -30.21
CA GLY A 604 -44.05 -19.46 -31.16
C GLY A 604 -43.71 -20.81 -30.56
N ARG A 605 -44.72 -21.69 -30.48
CA ARG A 605 -44.48 -23.13 -30.59
C ARG A 605 -43.41 -23.34 -31.65
N MET A 606 -42.53 -24.33 -31.48
CA MET A 606 -41.81 -24.88 -32.62
C MET A 606 -42.86 -25.35 -33.64
N GLY A 607 -43.25 -24.45 -34.53
CA GLY A 607 -44.36 -24.61 -35.43
C GLY A 607 -43.85 -25.30 -36.67
N GLY A 608 -44.25 -26.56 -36.82
CA GLY A 608 -44.40 -27.19 -38.13
C GLY A 608 -43.11 -27.52 -38.86
N GLY A 609 -42.30 -28.42 -38.31
CA GLY A 609 -41.14 -28.96 -39.01
C GLY A 609 -40.49 -30.13 -38.29
N GLY A 610 -41.29 -31.11 -37.84
CA GLY A 610 -40.81 -32.43 -37.44
C GLY A 610 -39.86 -32.51 -36.24
N MET A 611 -40.38 -32.38 -35.02
CA MET A 611 -39.80 -33.07 -33.86
C MET A 611 -40.89 -33.93 -33.22
N GLY A 612 -40.99 -35.17 -33.68
CA GLY A 612 -41.74 -36.20 -32.96
C GLY A 612 -41.03 -36.52 -31.65
N GLY A 613 -41.80 -36.59 -30.56
CA GLY A 613 -41.30 -36.94 -29.22
C GLY A 613 -41.82 -35.97 -28.16
N GLY A 614 -43.01 -36.26 -27.64
CA GLY A 614 -43.68 -35.49 -26.58
C GLY A 614 -42.88 -35.45 -25.28
N GLY A 615 -42.95 -34.29 -24.61
CA GLY A 615 -42.32 -33.98 -23.32
C GLY A 615 -42.11 -32.46 -23.22
N GLY A 616 -42.64 -31.82 -22.18
CA GLY A 616 -42.89 -30.37 -22.05
C GLY A 616 -41.80 -29.44 -22.60
N MET A 617 -42.20 -28.54 -23.50
CA MET A 617 -41.34 -27.51 -24.08
C MET A 617 -41.09 -26.38 -23.07
N SER A 618 -39.94 -26.35 -22.42
CA SER A 618 -39.46 -25.12 -21.76
C SER A 618 -39.24 -24.06 -22.84
N LYS A 619 -39.91 -22.91 -22.72
CA LYS A 619 -39.72 -21.79 -23.66
C LYS A 619 -38.30 -21.25 -23.48
N PHE A 620 -37.61 -20.89 -24.57
CA PHE A 620 -36.25 -20.34 -24.54
C PHE A 620 -36.13 -19.09 -23.64
N VAL A 621 -37.25 -18.37 -23.45
CA VAL A 621 -37.36 -17.23 -22.53
C VAL A 621 -37.06 -17.59 -21.06
N ASP A 622 -37.19 -18.84 -20.66
CA ASP A 622 -36.97 -19.27 -19.27
C ASP A 622 -35.56 -19.82 -19.01
N PHE A 623 -34.65 -19.71 -19.98
CA PHE A 623 -33.28 -20.20 -19.83
C PHE A 623 -32.43 -19.23 -19.02
N PRO A 624 -31.85 -19.68 -17.88
CA PRO A 624 -30.87 -18.91 -17.15
C PRO A 624 -29.64 -18.60 -18.02
N CYS A 625 -29.09 -17.39 -17.90
CA CYS A 625 -27.88 -16.97 -18.64
C CYS A 625 -26.70 -17.94 -18.41
N ILE A 626 -26.58 -18.46 -17.18
CA ILE A 626 -25.55 -19.42 -16.76
C ILE A 626 -25.66 -20.82 -17.37
N TYR A 627 -26.69 -21.10 -18.18
CA TYR A 627 -26.72 -22.32 -18.98
C TYR A 627 -25.72 -22.26 -20.13
N CYS A 628 -25.36 -21.03 -20.57
CA CYS A 628 -24.42 -20.78 -21.64
C CYS A 628 -23.15 -20.09 -21.14
N HIS A 629 -23.29 -19.08 -20.28
CA HIS A 629 -22.19 -18.22 -19.86
C HIS A 629 -21.57 -18.69 -18.54
N ILE A 630 -20.24 -18.60 -18.45
CA ILE A 630 -19.51 -18.91 -17.20
C ILE A 630 -19.89 -17.92 -16.09
N ALA A 631 -19.86 -18.38 -14.84
CA ALA A 631 -20.24 -17.57 -13.68
C ALA A 631 -19.18 -16.53 -13.28
N VAL A 632 -17.93 -16.71 -13.70
CA VAL A 632 -16.82 -15.75 -13.50
C VAL A 632 -16.53 -15.08 -14.85
N PRO A 633 -17.13 -13.92 -15.16
CA PRO A 633 -17.13 -13.37 -16.51
C PRO A 633 -15.85 -12.55 -16.79
N HIS A 634 -14.67 -13.07 -16.46
CA HIS A 634 -13.40 -12.42 -16.79
C HIS A 634 -12.95 -12.79 -18.20
N GLY A 635 -12.63 -14.06 -18.42
CA GLY A 635 -12.32 -14.65 -19.71
C GLY A 635 -12.58 -16.15 -19.74
N SER A 636 -12.50 -16.74 -20.93
CA SER A 636 -12.89 -18.14 -21.18
C SER A 636 -12.02 -18.79 -22.26
N PRO A 637 -11.77 -20.12 -22.16
CA PRO A 637 -11.15 -20.90 -23.23
C PRO A 637 -12.07 -21.05 -24.44
N VAL A 638 -13.34 -20.66 -24.30
CA VAL A 638 -14.37 -20.67 -25.34
C VAL A 638 -14.76 -19.23 -25.65
N SER A 639 -15.10 -18.97 -26.90
CA SER A 639 -15.49 -17.65 -27.36
C SER A 639 -16.77 -17.16 -26.67
N ARG A 640 -16.94 -15.83 -26.58
CA ARG A 640 -18.17 -15.16 -26.06
C ARG A 640 -18.47 -15.44 -24.58
N LEU A 641 -17.45 -15.68 -23.75
CA LEU A 641 -17.59 -16.04 -22.33
C LEU A 641 -18.53 -17.23 -22.10
N ILE A 642 -18.55 -18.17 -23.05
CA ILE A 642 -19.30 -19.41 -22.96
C ILE A 642 -18.51 -20.42 -22.13
N GLY A 643 -19.20 -21.35 -21.48
CA GLY A 643 -18.58 -22.53 -20.86
C GLY A 643 -19.28 -23.82 -21.25
N TYR A 644 -18.60 -24.95 -21.03
CA TYR A 644 -19.16 -26.28 -21.25
C TYR A 644 -19.60 -26.93 -19.94
N SER A 645 -20.50 -27.91 -20.06
CA SER A 645 -21.17 -28.57 -18.93
C SER A 645 -20.25 -29.30 -17.96
N ASN A 646 -19.04 -29.67 -18.40
CA ASN A 646 -17.99 -30.28 -17.57
C ASN A 646 -17.01 -29.27 -16.97
N PHE A 647 -17.22 -27.96 -17.15
CA PHE A 647 -16.39 -26.97 -16.48
C PHE A 647 -16.55 -27.10 -14.95
N PRO A 648 -15.48 -26.89 -14.18
CA PRO A 648 -15.51 -26.98 -12.73
C PRO A 648 -16.18 -25.74 -12.10
N GLN A 649 -16.48 -25.83 -10.80
CA GLN A 649 -16.71 -24.62 -10.01
C GLN A 649 -15.41 -23.79 -9.93
N PRO A 650 -15.49 -22.45 -9.87
CA PRO A 650 -16.72 -21.64 -9.87
C PRO A 650 -17.27 -21.31 -11.27
N TYR A 651 -16.58 -21.64 -12.37
CA TYR A 651 -17.02 -21.31 -13.74
C TYR A 651 -18.39 -21.88 -14.08
N ASN A 652 -18.63 -23.13 -13.69
CA ASN A 652 -19.94 -23.75 -13.72
C ASN A 652 -20.65 -23.46 -12.39
N TYR A 653 -21.60 -22.52 -12.40
CA TYR A 653 -22.31 -22.10 -11.19
C TYR A 653 -22.95 -23.30 -10.49
N ASN A 654 -22.71 -23.45 -9.18
CA ASN A 654 -23.08 -24.61 -8.36
C ASN A 654 -22.62 -25.97 -8.93
N GLY A 655 -21.69 -25.99 -9.89
CA GLY A 655 -21.09 -27.18 -10.49
C GLY A 655 -21.98 -27.92 -11.48
N ASN A 656 -23.15 -27.39 -11.83
CA ASN A 656 -24.14 -28.14 -12.63
C ASN A 656 -25.04 -27.28 -13.53
N SER A 657 -24.75 -25.98 -13.67
CA SER A 657 -25.59 -25.04 -14.40
C SER A 657 -25.33 -25.01 -15.91
N LEU A 658 -24.07 -25.00 -16.35
CA LEU A 658 -23.71 -24.97 -17.78
C LEU A 658 -24.24 -26.20 -18.51
N LYS A 659 -24.80 -26.00 -19.71
CA LYS A 659 -25.47 -27.06 -20.49
C LYS A 659 -24.83 -27.35 -21.84
N LEU A 660 -23.95 -26.48 -22.33
CA LEU A 660 -23.33 -26.66 -23.64
C LEU A 660 -22.25 -27.75 -23.60
N THR A 661 -22.09 -28.48 -24.70
CA THR A 661 -21.04 -29.49 -24.92
C THR A 661 -20.17 -29.17 -26.15
N GLY A 662 -20.46 -28.07 -26.85
CA GLY A 662 -19.64 -27.55 -27.95
C GLY A 662 -20.15 -26.19 -28.43
N PHE A 663 -19.25 -25.29 -28.80
CA PHE A 663 -19.53 -24.00 -29.42
C PHE A 663 -18.57 -23.67 -30.58
N VAL A 664 -19.08 -23.12 -31.68
CA VAL A 664 -18.32 -22.60 -32.83
C VAL A 664 -18.62 -21.11 -32.96
N LYS A 665 -17.56 -20.29 -32.98
CA LYS A 665 -17.71 -18.86 -33.24
C LYS A 665 -17.87 -18.58 -34.74
N ASN A 666 -19.06 -18.16 -35.16
CA ASN A 666 -19.35 -17.69 -36.52
C ASN A 666 -19.77 -16.22 -36.54
N ASN A 667 -19.66 -15.59 -37.73
CA ASN A 667 -20.11 -14.21 -37.95
C ASN A 667 -21.63 -14.05 -37.79
N ILE A 668 -22.39 -15.09 -38.16
CA ILE A 668 -23.84 -15.19 -37.96
C ILE A 668 -24.07 -16.49 -37.20
N LEU A 669 -24.72 -16.40 -36.04
CA LEU A 669 -24.94 -17.55 -35.18
C LEU A 669 -26.08 -18.41 -35.72
N ARG A 670 -25.75 -19.66 -36.07
CA ARG A 670 -26.66 -20.66 -36.59
C ARG A 670 -27.02 -21.67 -35.51
N LYS A 671 -28.13 -22.39 -35.71
CA LYS A 671 -28.54 -23.48 -34.81
C LYS A 671 -27.47 -24.57 -34.64
N SER A 672 -26.60 -24.76 -35.63
CA SER A 672 -25.47 -25.70 -35.62
C SER A 672 -24.29 -25.29 -34.74
N ASP A 673 -24.24 -24.02 -34.33
CA ASP A 673 -23.01 -23.41 -33.80
C ASP A 673 -22.85 -23.61 -32.30
N ALA A 674 -23.87 -24.15 -31.64
CA ALA A 674 -23.78 -24.63 -30.28
C ALA A 674 -24.38 -26.03 -30.20
N ARG A 675 -23.94 -26.81 -29.21
CA ARG A 675 -24.43 -28.16 -28.94
C ARG A 675 -24.70 -28.29 -27.45
N SER A 676 -25.78 -28.99 -27.10
CA SER A 676 -26.12 -29.38 -25.74
C SER A 676 -26.70 -30.79 -25.79
N ASP A 677 -26.20 -31.68 -24.94
CA ASP A 677 -26.76 -33.02 -24.77
C ASP A 677 -27.81 -33.05 -23.63
N SER A 678 -28.10 -31.90 -22.99
CA SER A 678 -29.05 -31.78 -21.90
C SER A 678 -30.50 -31.69 -22.39
N TRP A 679 -31.36 -32.58 -21.90
CA TRP A 679 -32.81 -32.56 -22.15
C TRP A 679 -33.51 -31.30 -21.61
N THR A 680 -32.91 -30.61 -20.64
CA THR A 680 -33.43 -29.37 -20.03
C THR A 680 -33.04 -28.09 -20.77
N CYS A 681 -32.09 -28.17 -21.71
CA CYS A 681 -31.70 -27.07 -22.60
C CYS A 681 -31.67 -27.59 -24.04
N ARG A 682 -32.82 -27.49 -24.71
CA ARG A 682 -32.97 -27.66 -26.18
C ARG A 682 -32.47 -26.43 -26.95
N CYS A 683 -31.43 -25.80 -26.43
CA CYS A 683 -30.93 -24.54 -26.95
C CYS A 683 -30.45 -24.71 -28.41
N HIS A 684 -29.84 -25.86 -28.74
CA HIS A 684 -29.33 -26.20 -30.06
C HIS A 684 -29.39 -27.73 -30.35
N ARG A 685 -28.97 -28.19 -31.55
CA ARG A 685 -29.22 -29.55 -32.11
C ARG A 685 -29.12 -30.69 -31.08
N MET A 686 -30.23 -31.40 -30.82
CA MET A 686 -30.24 -32.64 -30.02
C MET A 686 -29.98 -33.86 -30.89
N GLY A 687 -29.13 -34.78 -30.41
CA GLY A 687 -29.19 -36.20 -30.78
C GLY A 687 -28.90 -36.58 -32.24
N GLY A 688 -28.31 -35.69 -33.06
CA GLY A 688 -27.83 -36.06 -34.39
C GLY A 688 -26.34 -36.37 -34.35
N GLY A 689 -25.95 -37.59 -34.75
CA GLY A 689 -24.55 -38.04 -34.80
C GLY A 689 -23.59 -37.06 -35.47
N MET A 690 -22.29 -37.27 -35.20
CA MET A 690 -21.09 -36.56 -35.66
C MET A 690 -21.00 -36.41 -37.19
N GLY A 691 -21.97 -35.76 -37.82
CA GLY A 691 -22.16 -35.71 -39.26
C GLY A 691 -21.83 -34.34 -39.83
N GLY A 692 -20.60 -34.19 -40.33
CA GLY A 692 -20.34 -33.56 -41.63
C GLY A 692 -20.40 -32.04 -41.77
N GLY A 693 -20.30 -31.26 -40.68
CA GLY A 693 -20.04 -29.81 -40.77
C GLY A 693 -18.63 -29.51 -40.29
N GLY A 694 -17.68 -29.33 -41.20
CA GLY A 694 -16.25 -29.17 -40.93
C GLY A 694 -15.83 -27.87 -40.24
N GLY A 695 -16.29 -27.63 -39.01
CA GLY A 695 -15.74 -26.62 -38.11
C GLY A 695 -15.26 -27.28 -36.82
N ASN A 696 -14.01 -27.05 -36.43
CA ASN A 696 -13.52 -27.46 -35.11
C ASN A 696 -14.18 -26.57 -34.05
N TYR A 697 -15.01 -27.14 -33.19
CA TYR A 697 -15.54 -26.47 -32.00
C TYR A 697 -14.39 -25.86 -31.18
N ASP A 698 -14.67 -24.75 -30.49
CA ASP A 698 -13.75 -24.19 -29.51
C ASP A 698 -13.36 -25.28 -28.52
N PHE A 699 -12.05 -25.39 -28.27
CA PHE A 699 -11.45 -26.44 -27.47
C PHE A 699 -12.08 -26.53 -26.07
N ASN A 700 -12.37 -27.75 -25.62
CA ASN A 700 -12.74 -28.01 -24.23
C ASN A 700 -11.47 -28.38 -23.45
N PRO A 701 -11.00 -27.55 -22.50
CA PRO A 701 -9.84 -27.89 -21.70
C PRO A 701 -10.11 -28.91 -20.60
N TYR A 702 -11.38 -29.28 -20.39
CA TYR A 702 -11.78 -30.25 -19.37
C TYR A 702 -12.16 -31.60 -20.03
N PRO A 703 -11.68 -32.72 -19.47
CA PRO A 703 -11.99 -34.07 -19.97
C PRO A 703 -13.45 -34.48 -19.81
#